data_AF-A0AAD6RUI1-F1
#
_entry.id   AF-A0AAD6RUI1-F1
#
_cell.length_a   1.000
_cell.length_b   1.000
_cell.length_c   1.000
_cell.angle_alpha   90.00
_cell.angle_beta   90.00
_cell.angle_gamma   90.00
#
_symmetry.space_group_name_H-M   'P 1'
#
loop_
_entity.id
_entity.type
_entity.pdbx_description
1 polymer ?
#
loop_
_entity_poly.entity_id
_entity_poly.type
_entity_poly.pdbx_seq_one_letter_code
_entity_poly.pdbx_strand_id
1 'polypeptide(L)'
;MVMEKVQGRGFLGVVFLVTAFLSVSSGEAQSRSFLVNCGANSSVNVDGRRWVGDLVPNDNFTVSSPGAAATDYTANGDSLYRTARIFDNGLNYTFAGVQGNYFVRLHFCPFPFENYSVNDSSFSVVANGLKLLADFNVPGEISDKYLPLQNSNSNSSSLSLVKEYILAINDVLVVEFIPSKGSFGFINAIEIVPVIGTLFADLVSRVGGSDANVSGRGIETMYRLNVGGQEIKPYQDSDLWRKWEVDSSYMITADAGVEIKNSSNVTYASNNDSSVAPLLVYETARMMSNTEVLEKKFNMSWKFEVDPDFDYLIRLHFCELVYDKANQRIFKVYINNKTAADNFDVYARSGGKNIAYHQDFFDAISAKINTLWIQLGPDTAVGASGTDALLNGLEIFKVSRSGNLAFDDRIGPTGKSASHSKSWILWLGIGSGVASALIIAIACTCIFCFCKSQRNEMSNTKDNPPRWRPLFMHGAVLSSIANAKGGAQTLNGSMAAFTRVGRRFTLSEIRAATDNFDDSLVIGVGGFGKVYKGEIEDGTLAAIKRSNPQSEQGLAEFETEIEMLSKLRHRHLVSLIGFCDEQNEMILVYEYMANGTLRSHLFGSDFPPLTWKQRLEACTGAARGLHYLHTGADRGIIHRDVKTTNILLDENFVAKMADFGLSKDGPALDHTHVSTAVKGSFGYLDPEYFRRQHLTEKSDVYSFGVVLFEVVCSRPVINPSLPKDQINLAEWAMKWQRQRSLETIIDPRLRGNSCPESLKKFGEIAEKCLADEGRNRPTMGEVLWHLEYVLQLHEAWMRTNATETSITSSQALEDLELRVAEDAQRRPSSMDEDTVRPRHEG
;
A
#
# COMPACT_ATOMS: atom_id res chain seq x y z
N MET A 1 12.35 66.01 39.61
CA MET A 1 11.84 66.55 40.89
C MET A 1 12.37 65.66 42.00
N VAL A 2 13.36 66.16 42.77
CA VAL A 2 13.71 65.79 44.18
C VAL A 2 14.25 64.34 44.38
N MET A 3 15.57 64.07 44.51
CA MET A 3 16.45 64.17 45.72
C MET A 3 15.78 63.61 46.99
N GLU A 4 16.27 62.70 47.85
CA GLU A 4 17.58 62.34 48.41
C GLU A 4 17.42 60.92 49.05
N LYS A 5 18.38 59.99 48.90
CA LYS A 5 19.45 59.60 49.86
C LYS A 5 19.01 59.27 51.29
N VAL A 6 19.27 58.03 51.72
CA VAL A 6 20.01 57.72 52.97
C VAL A 6 20.93 56.52 52.72
N GLN A 7 22.09 56.57 53.36
CA GLN A 7 23.36 55.92 53.09
C GLN A 7 23.67 54.91 54.20
N GLY A 8 24.33 53.79 53.85
CA GLY A 8 24.85 52.81 54.82
C GLY A 8 26.00 52.01 54.23
N ARG A 9 27.22 52.52 54.42
CA ARG A 9 28.51 51.95 53.99
C ARG A 9 28.84 50.63 54.70
N GLY A 10 29.63 49.78 54.04
CA GLY A 10 30.56 48.91 54.74
C GLY A 10 31.27 47.89 53.85
N PHE A 11 32.56 48.15 53.57
CA PHE A 11 33.63 47.13 53.47
C PHE A 11 33.44 46.03 52.39
N LEU A 12 34.06 46.10 51.22
CA LEU A 12 35.47 45.76 51.01
C LEU A 12 35.87 46.24 49.61
N GLY A 13 36.84 47.13 49.51
CA GLY A 13 37.43 47.50 48.23
C GLY A 13 38.84 47.98 48.46
N VAL A 14 39.80 47.04 48.51
CA VAL A 14 41.22 47.20 48.20
C VAL A 14 41.81 45.79 48.15
N VAL A 15 41.85 45.14 46.98
CA VAL A 15 42.97 44.35 46.42
C VAL A 15 42.62 44.15 44.94
N PHE A 16 43.01 45.09 44.09
CA PHE A 16 43.06 44.93 42.64
C PHE A 16 44.53 45.12 42.24
N LEU A 17 45.04 44.21 41.41
CA LEU A 17 46.40 44.12 40.86
C LEU A 17 47.47 43.52 41.79
N VAL A 18 47.58 42.19 41.78
CA VAL A 18 48.75 41.38 41.34
C VAL A 18 48.38 39.91 41.51
N THR A 19 47.87 39.26 40.45
CA THR A 19 47.96 37.82 40.16
C THR A 19 47.44 37.57 38.74
N ALA A 20 48.30 37.86 37.75
CA ALA A 20 48.24 37.13 36.49
C ALA A 20 48.82 35.74 36.74
N PHE A 21 48.23 34.73 36.06
CA PHE A 21 48.59 33.31 36.07
C PHE A 21 48.28 32.56 37.37
N LEU A 22 47.06 32.02 37.43
CA LEU A 22 46.71 30.64 37.84
C LEU A 22 45.17 30.54 37.84
N SER A 23 44.53 30.72 36.69
CA SER A 23 43.22 30.11 36.47
C SER A 23 43.50 28.64 36.18
N VAL A 24 43.34 27.82 37.22
CA VAL A 24 43.23 26.37 37.15
C VAL A 24 42.32 26.04 35.97
N SER A 25 42.87 25.42 34.95
CA SER A 25 42.10 24.73 33.93
C SER A 25 41.40 23.57 34.63
N SER A 26 40.19 23.78 35.15
CA SER A 26 39.24 22.68 35.25
C SER A 26 38.96 22.26 33.81
N GLY A 27 39.66 21.22 33.36
CA GLY A 27 39.53 20.70 32.02
C GLY A 27 38.09 20.30 31.78
N GLU A 28 37.35 21.11 31.01
CA GLU A 28 36.26 20.59 30.22
C GLU A 28 36.89 19.56 29.27
N ALA A 29 36.58 18.28 29.49
CA ALA A 29 36.96 17.22 28.57
C ALA A 29 36.44 17.61 27.19
N GLN A 30 37.36 17.89 26.26
CA GLN A 30 37.02 18.30 24.91
C GLN A 30 36.29 17.15 24.22
N SER A 31 34.95 17.22 24.14
CA SER A 31 34.14 16.21 23.47
C SER A 31 34.57 16.08 22.01
N ARG A 32 35.24 14.97 21.69
CA ARG A 32 35.93 14.77 20.42
C ARG A 32 35.18 13.78 19.53
N SER A 33 35.11 14.07 18.23
CA SER A 33 34.61 13.12 17.22
C SER A 33 35.74 12.26 16.64
N PHE A 34 35.40 11.03 16.26
CA PHE A 34 36.30 10.09 15.60
C PHE A 34 35.65 9.60 14.32
N LEU A 35 36.34 9.82 13.20
CA LEU A 35 35.89 9.43 11.86
C LEU A 35 36.96 8.51 11.27
N VAL A 36 36.68 7.22 11.24
CA VAL A 36 37.63 6.18 10.85
C VAL A 36 37.24 5.62 9.49
N ASN A 37 38.17 5.68 8.54
CA ASN A 37 38.06 4.97 7.26
C ASN A 37 38.78 3.62 7.36
N CYS A 38 38.04 2.53 7.33
CA CYS A 38 38.57 1.21 7.63
C CYS A 38 39.25 0.57 6.41
N GLY A 39 40.43 -0.02 6.61
CA GLY A 39 41.24 -0.60 5.53
C GLY A 39 41.98 0.41 4.66
N ALA A 40 42.02 1.69 5.06
CA ALA A 40 42.67 2.75 4.29
C ALA A 40 44.04 3.13 4.86
N ASN A 41 45.02 3.34 3.97
CA ASN A 41 46.39 3.76 4.31
C ASN A 41 46.58 5.29 4.33
N SER A 42 45.53 6.05 4.07
CA SER A 42 45.56 7.50 4.00
C SER A 42 44.21 8.08 4.46
N SER A 43 44.21 9.35 4.86
CA SER A 43 42.98 10.05 5.21
C SER A 43 42.26 10.53 3.94
N VAL A 44 40.93 10.47 3.94
CA VAL A 44 40.08 10.97 2.86
C VAL A 44 39.16 12.07 3.38
N ASN A 45 38.82 13.04 2.52
CA ASN A 45 37.83 14.06 2.85
C ASN A 45 36.52 13.72 2.13
N VAL A 46 35.44 13.54 2.89
CA VAL A 46 34.09 13.24 2.40
C VAL A 46 33.12 14.21 3.03
N ASP A 47 32.35 14.93 2.21
CA ASP A 47 31.42 15.98 2.63
C ASP A 47 32.03 17.01 3.60
N GLY A 48 33.29 17.39 3.36
CA GLY A 48 34.02 18.36 4.21
C GLY A 48 34.53 17.78 5.54
N ARG A 49 34.32 16.50 5.81
CA ARG A 49 34.84 15.80 6.99
C ARG A 49 36.07 14.97 6.66
N ARG A 50 37.08 15.05 7.53
CA ARG A 50 38.32 14.26 7.39
C ARG A 50 38.17 12.90 8.08
N TRP A 51 38.18 11.84 7.29
CA TRP A 51 38.17 10.46 7.75
C TRP A 51 39.59 9.90 7.78
N VAL A 52 40.03 9.38 8.93
CA VAL A 52 41.39 8.91 9.13
C VAL A 52 41.47 7.41 8.82
N GLY A 53 42.37 7.05 7.91
CA GLY A 53 42.67 5.65 7.60
C GLY A 53 43.24 4.89 8.80
N ASP A 54 42.69 3.72 9.09
CA ASP A 54 43.04 2.91 10.27
C ASP A 54 44.33 2.07 10.12
N LEU A 55 44.97 2.08 8.95
CA LEU A 55 46.30 1.50 8.75
C LEU A 55 47.42 2.48 9.11
N VAL A 56 47.08 3.75 9.33
CA VAL A 56 48.03 4.78 9.77
C VAL A 56 48.08 4.77 11.30
N PRO A 57 49.26 4.70 11.93
CA PRO A 57 49.37 4.86 13.38
C PRO A 57 48.69 6.15 13.85
N ASN A 58 47.80 6.03 14.82
CA ASN A 58 47.02 7.13 15.34
C ASN A 58 46.98 7.06 16.87
N ASP A 59 47.33 8.15 17.55
CA ASP A 59 47.31 8.22 19.01
C ASP A 59 45.88 8.23 19.58
N ASN A 60 44.87 8.43 18.73
CA ASN A 60 43.49 8.69 19.15
C ASN A 60 42.61 7.43 19.15
N PHE A 61 42.98 6.39 18.40
CA PHE A 61 42.33 5.08 18.46
C PHE A 61 43.33 3.99 18.11
N THR A 62 43.15 2.80 18.68
CA THR A 62 43.99 1.63 18.42
C THR A 62 43.16 0.46 17.88
N VAL A 63 43.81 -0.39 17.09
CA VAL A 63 43.20 -1.56 16.46
C VAL A 63 44.01 -2.80 16.90
N SER A 64 43.34 -3.81 17.44
CA SER A 64 44.02 -4.96 18.08
C SER A 64 44.70 -5.92 17.10
N SER A 65 44.23 -6.01 15.86
CA SER A 65 44.81 -6.87 14.83
C SER A 65 44.84 -6.18 13.46
N PRO A 66 45.88 -6.43 12.63
CA PRO A 66 46.05 -5.75 11.34
C PRO A 66 45.00 -6.12 10.30
N GLY A 67 44.23 -7.21 10.49
CA GLY A 67 43.21 -7.69 9.54
C GLY A 67 43.73 -7.82 8.10
N ALA A 68 42.83 -8.00 7.14
CA ALA A 68 43.10 -7.77 5.72
C ALA A 68 42.46 -6.44 5.29
N ALA A 69 43.20 -5.62 4.54
CA ALA A 69 42.68 -4.41 3.94
C ALA A 69 42.21 -4.73 2.51
N ALA A 70 40.95 -4.45 2.21
CA ALA A 70 40.39 -4.60 0.87
C ALA A 70 40.17 -3.23 0.24
N THR A 71 40.38 -3.15 -1.07
CA THR A 71 40.12 -1.95 -1.87
C THR A 71 39.39 -2.33 -3.14
N ASP A 72 38.24 -1.70 -3.39
CA ASP A 72 37.52 -1.86 -4.64
C ASP A 72 38.04 -0.85 -5.69
N TYR A 73 38.68 -1.37 -6.74
CA TYR A 73 39.20 -0.57 -7.86
C TYR A 73 38.16 -0.33 -8.96
N THR A 74 36.99 -0.97 -8.88
CA THR A 74 35.92 -0.90 -9.89
C THR A 74 34.79 0.07 -9.52
N ALA A 75 34.71 0.48 -8.25
CA ALA A 75 33.67 1.36 -7.74
C ALA A 75 33.83 2.82 -8.23
N ASN A 76 32.93 3.26 -9.10
CA ASN A 76 32.67 4.68 -9.39
C ASN A 76 31.89 5.40 -8.25
N GLY A 77 31.85 4.82 -7.06
CA GLY A 77 31.07 5.28 -5.91
C GLY A 77 31.81 6.17 -4.90
N ASP A 78 31.08 6.53 -3.84
CA ASP A 78 31.52 7.36 -2.71
C ASP A 78 32.84 6.83 -2.11
N SER A 79 33.82 7.73 -1.99
CA SER A 79 35.19 7.42 -1.60
C SER A 79 35.33 6.77 -0.22
N LEU A 80 34.33 6.94 0.66
CA LEU A 80 34.31 6.29 1.98
C LEU A 80 34.11 4.77 1.91
N TYR A 81 33.41 4.26 0.89
CA TYR A 81 33.07 2.84 0.78
C TYR A 81 34.01 2.05 -0.13
N ARG A 82 35.10 2.68 -0.62
CA ARG A 82 36.10 2.03 -1.48
C ARG A 82 37.01 1.07 -0.72
N THR A 83 37.12 1.23 0.59
CA THR A 83 37.96 0.43 1.46
C THR A 83 37.14 -0.28 2.53
N ALA A 84 37.63 -1.43 2.95
CA ALA A 84 37.10 -2.14 4.11
C ALA A 84 38.22 -2.87 4.85
N ARG A 85 38.05 -3.02 6.16
CA ARG A 85 38.85 -3.96 6.96
C ARG A 85 38.08 -5.26 7.09
N ILE A 86 38.72 -6.36 6.68
CA ILE A 86 38.22 -7.73 6.76
C ILE A 86 38.91 -8.44 7.93
N PHE A 87 38.14 -9.24 8.67
CA PHE A 87 38.63 -9.97 9.84
C PHE A 87 38.01 -11.37 9.92
N ASP A 88 38.86 -12.37 10.09
CA ASP A 88 38.52 -13.79 10.31
C ASP A 88 38.74 -14.24 11.77
N ASN A 89 39.38 -13.38 12.56
CA ASN A 89 39.56 -13.47 13.99
C ASN A 89 38.97 -12.23 14.67
N GLY A 90 38.81 -12.28 16.00
CA GLY A 90 38.30 -11.13 16.76
C GLY A 90 39.12 -9.86 16.51
N LEU A 91 38.43 -8.74 16.30
CA LEU A 91 38.99 -7.43 16.00
C LEU A 91 38.40 -6.37 16.93
N ASN A 92 39.24 -5.60 17.62
CA ASN A 92 38.80 -4.60 18.57
C ASN A 92 39.32 -3.22 18.16
N TYR A 93 38.41 -2.24 18.10
CA TYR A 93 38.75 -0.82 18.04
C TYR A 93 38.61 -0.22 19.43
N THR A 94 39.66 0.46 19.90
CA THR A 94 39.65 1.16 21.20
C THR A 94 39.79 2.65 20.99
N PHE A 95 38.83 3.42 21.51
CA PHE A 95 38.81 4.88 21.48
C PHE A 95 38.94 5.38 22.91
N ALA A 96 39.96 6.23 23.16
CA ALA A 96 40.22 6.80 24.48
C ALA A 96 39.72 8.26 24.56
N GLY A 97 39.40 8.73 25.76
CA GLY A 97 38.95 10.10 26.00
C GLY A 97 37.53 10.36 25.47
N VAL A 98 36.66 9.35 25.54
CA VAL A 98 35.26 9.41 25.16
C VAL A 98 34.39 9.31 26.42
N GLN A 99 33.92 10.46 26.91
CA GLN A 99 33.07 10.55 28.09
C GLN A 99 31.76 11.26 27.75
N GLY A 100 30.63 10.65 28.11
CA GLY A 100 29.28 11.16 27.83
C GLY A 100 28.51 10.30 26.83
N ASN A 101 27.48 10.88 26.22
CA ASN A 101 26.66 10.21 25.22
C ASN A 101 27.26 10.40 23.83
N TYR A 102 27.31 9.33 23.04
CA TYR A 102 27.86 9.36 21.69
C TYR A 102 26.94 8.64 20.72
N PHE A 103 26.80 9.21 19.52
CA PHE A 103 26.41 8.45 18.35
C PHE A 103 27.57 7.57 17.92
N VAL A 104 27.31 6.28 17.75
CA VAL A 104 28.23 5.31 17.18
C VAL A 104 27.59 4.76 15.91
N ARG A 105 28.21 5.04 14.76
CA ARG A 105 27.74 4.62 13.44
C ARG A 105 28.71 3.63 12.83
N LEU A 106 28.18 2.49 12.41
CA LEU A 106 28.93 1.44 11.75
C LEU A 106 28.49 1.38 10.28
N HIS A 107 29.43 1.58 9.37
CA HIS A 107 29.19 1.65 7.93
C HIS A 107 29.62 0.36 7.25
N PHE A 108 28.71 -0.23 6.50
CA PHE A 108 28.93 -1.47 5.75
C PHE A 108 28.52 -1.28 4.30
N CYS A 109 29.37 -1.66 3.36
CA CYS A 109 29.06 -1.71 1.93
C CYS A 109 29.63 -3.01 1.37
N PRO A 110 28.79 -3.98 0.95
CA PRO A 110 29.26 -5.21 0.32
C PRO A 110 29.97 -4.89 -1.01
N PHE A 111 31.18 -5.41 -1.20
CA PHE A 111 31.85 -5.42 -2.50
C PHE A 111 32.68 -6.70 -2.65
N PRO A 112 32.96 -7.19 -3.86
CA PRO A 112 33.71 -8.43 -4.03
C PRO A 112 35.17 -8.29 -3.55
N PHE A 113 35.64 -9.22 -2.72
CA PHE A 113 37.02 -9.27 -2.24
C PHE A 113 37.65 -10.65 -2.45
N GLU A 114 38.65 -10.73 -3.35
CA GLU A 114 39.44 -11.93 -3.65
C GLU A 114 38.60 -13.23 -3.76
N ASN A 115 38.75 -14.15 -2.78
CA ASN A 115 38.11 -15.47 -2.70
C ASN A 115 36.92 -15.52 -1.72
N TYR A 116 36.52 -14.38 -1.15
CA TYR A 116 35.45 -14.32 -0.17
C TYR A 116 34.16 -13.82 -0.82
N SER A 117 33.10 -14.62 -0.74
CA SER A 117 31.74 -14.17 -1.07
C SER A 117 31.19 -13.38 0.12
N VAL A 118 30.81 -12.12 -0.09
CA VAL A 118 30.24 -11.27 0.98
C VAL A 118 28.98 -11.87 1.60
N ASN A 119 28.26 -12.71 0.83
CA ASN A 119 27.07 -13.41 1.30
C ASN A 119 27.38 -14.42 2.41
N ASP A 120 28.63 -14.90 2.50
CA ASP A 120 29.07 -15.88 3.50
C ASP A 120 29.55 -15.21 4.81
N SER A 121 29.55 -13.86 4.86
CA SER A 121 29.95 -13.09 6.04
C SER A 121 28.87 -13.14 7.13
N SER A 122 29.27 -13.49 8.35
CA SER A 122 28.43 -13.50 9.53
C SER A 122 29.29 -13.21 10.77
N PHE A 123 28.91 -12.19 11.53
CA PHE A 123 29.66 -11.75 12.70
C PHE A 123 28.76 -11.05 13.72
N SER A 124 29.25 -10.92 14.95
CA SER A 124 28.61 -10.14 16.01
C SER A 124 29.41 -8.88 16.31
N VAL A 125 28.75 -7.85 16.84
CA VAL A 125 29.39 -6.62 17.29
C VAL A 125 28.98 -6.32 18.72
N VAL A 126 29.96 -6.03 19.57
CA VAL A 126 29.76 -5.71 21.00
C VAL A 126 30.47 -4.40 21.29
N ALA A 127 29.81 -3.48 22.01
CA ALA A 127 30.41 -2.23 22.46
C ALA A 127 30.36 -2.16 23.99
N ASN A 128 31.51 -2.17 24.66
CA ASN A 128 31.61 -2.15 26.13
C ASN A 128 30.67 -3.17 26.83
N GLY A 129 30.55 -4.39 26.27
CA GLY A 129 29.68 -5.45 26.78
C GLY A 129 28.21 -5.38 26.35
N LEU A 130 27.76 -4.29 25.70
CA LEU A 130 26.44 -4.20 25.07
C LEU A 130 26.49 -4.89 23.70
N LYS A 131 25.69 -5.94 23.51
CA LYS A 131 25.60 -6.63 22.21
C LYS A 131 24.78 -5.79 21.23
N LEU A 132 25.44 -5.25 20.21
CA LEU A 132 24.82 -4.42 19.18
C LEU A 132 24.25 -5.25 18.04
N LEU A 133 25.02 -6.23 17.56
CA LEU A 133 24.69 -7.10 16.43
C LEU A 133 24.99 -8.57 16.77
N ALA A 134 24.21 -9.50 16.22
CA ALA A 134 24.32 -10.94 16.42
C ALA A 134 24.19 -11.67 15.09
N ASP A 135 25.13 -12.57 14.76
CA ASP A 135 25.11 -13.39 13.53
C ASP A 135 24.78 -12.59 12.26
N PHE A 136 25.21 -11.33 12.23
CA PHE A 136 24.78 -10.29 11.32
C PHE A 136 25.30 -10.54 9.92
N ASN A 137 24.39 -10.52 8.94
CA ASN A 137 24.69 -10.69 7.52
C ASN A 137 24.30 -9.42 6.77
N VAL A 138 25.30 -8.64 6.36
CA VAL A 138 25.08 -7.33 5.72
C VAL A 138 24.23 -7.43 4.44
N PRO A 139 24.48 -8.37 3.49
CA PRO A 139 23.67 -8.47 2.28
C PRO A 139 22.21 -8.81 2.57
N GLY A 140 21.94 -9.71 3.52
CA GLY A 140 20.59 -10.04 3.98
C GLY A 140 19.89 -8.83 4.57
N GLU A 141 20.57 -8.05 5.43
CA GLU A 141 20.02 -6.84 6.05
C GLU A 141 19.76 -5.71 5.06
N ILE A 142 20.63 -5.55 4.06
CA ILE A 142 20.38 -4.63 2.92
C ILE A 142 19.16 -5.13 2.14
N SER A 143 19.09 -6.42 1.85
CA SER A 143 17.93 -7.01 1.17
C SER A 143 16.67 -6.72 1.97
N ASP A 144 16.62 -7.01 3.27
CA ASP A 144 15.43 -6.82 4.12
C ASP A 144 15.07 -5.35 4.31
N LYS A 145 16.06 -4.46 4.53
CA LYS A 145 15.83 -3.02 4.67
C LYS A 145 15.29 -2.40 3.39
N TYR A 146 15.77 -2.85 2.22
CA TYR A 146 15.34 -2.32 0.93
C TYR A 146 14.27 -3.18 0.25
N LEU A 147 13.87 -4.35 0.75
CA LEU A 147 12.79 -5.18 0.18
C LEU A 147 11.44 -4.43 0.14
N PRO A 148 11.05 -3.68 1.20
CA PRO A 148 9.86 -2.84 1.16
C PRO A 148 10.02 -1.66 0.20
N LEU A 149 11.26 -1.16 0.03
CA LEU A 149 11.63 -0.02 -0.81
C LEU A 149 11.96 -0.41 -2.27
N GLN A 150 12.11 -1.69 -2.61
CA GLN A 150 12.33 -2.19 -3.98
C GLN A 150 11.04 -2.23 -4.80
N ASN A 151 9.89 -2.10 -4.12
CA ASN A 151 8.62 -1.76 -4.76
C ASN A 151 8.50 -0.26 -5.11
N SER A 152 9.55 0.50 -4.84
CA SER A 152 9.72 1.91 -5.19
C SER A 152 11.00 2.07 -6.03
N ASN A 153 10.88 2.31 -7.36
CA ASN A 153 11.93 2.65 -8.35
C ASN A 153 12.90 3.82 -7.98
N SER A 154 13.51 3.79 -6.80
CA SER A 154 14.74 4.51 -6.57
C SER A 154 15.87 3.75 -7.26
N ASN A 155 16.33 4.25 -8.41
CA ASN A 155 17.58 3.85 -9.08
C ASN A 155 18.85 4.19 -8.26
N SER A 156 18.72 4.30 -6.95
CA SER A 156 19.84 4.31 -6.01
C SER A 156 19.70 3.08 -5.15
N SER A 157 20.15 1.94 -5.66
CA SER A 157 20.53 0.84 -4.78
C SER A 157 21.68 1.34 -3.92
N SER A 158 21.36 1.97 -2.78
CA SER A 158 22.37 2.24 -1.77
C SER A 158 22.87 0.88 -1.30
N LEU A 159 23.98 0.45 -1.89
CA LEU A 159 24.75 -0.73 -1.48
C LEU A 159 25.31 -0.55 -0.06
N SER A 160 25.18 0.63 0.53
CA SER A 160 25.63 0.93 1.89
C SER A 160 24.50 0.80 2.92
N LEU A 161 24.86 0.25 4.07
CA LEU A 161 24.07 0.13 5.28
C LEU A 161 24.81 0.84 6.42
N VAL A 162 24.11 1.71 7.13
CA VAL A 162 24.61 2.37 8.34
C VAL A 162 23.76 1.94 9.51
N LYS A 163 24.38 1.34 10.53
CA LYS A 163 23.75 1.05 11.81
C LYS A 163 24.15 2.14 12.81
N GLU A 164 23.18 2.83 13.38
CA GLU A 164 23.39 3.97 14.30
C GLU A 164 22.93 3.62 15.71
N TYR A 165 23.81 3.84 16.67
CA TYR A 165 23.57 3.59 18.10
C TYR A 165 23.85 4.83 18.92
N ILE A 166 23.17 4.97 20.05
CA ILE A 166 23.43 6.00 21.06
C ILE A 166 23.87 5.29 22.33
N LEU A 167 25.11 5.54 22.72
CA LEU A 167 25.76 4.86 23.85
C LEU A 167 26.21 5.88 24.89
N ALA A 168 25.95 5.57 26.17
CA ALA A 168 26.55 6.28 27.29
C ALA A 168 27.93 5.65 27.60
N ILE A 169 28.98 6.47 27.52
CA ILE A 169 30.37 6.04 27.62
C ILE A 169 31.03 6.76 28.79
N ASN A 170 31.77 6.01 29.61
CA ASN A 170 32.40 6.58 30.80
C ASN A 170 33.78 7.20 30.49
N ASP A 171 34.63 6.53 29.71
CA ASP A 171 36.00 6.99 29.44
C ASP A 171 36.60 6.36 28.17
N VAL A 172 36.47 5.04 28.04
CA VAL A 172 36.97 4.27 26.90
C VAL A 172 35.82 3.55 26.21
N LEU A 173 35.78 3.62 24.88
CA LEU A 173 34.90 2.80 24.04
C LEU A 173 35.71 1.72 23.36
N VAL A 174 35.32 0.47 23.60
CA VAL A 174 35.83 -0.70 22.88
C VAL A 174 34.71 -1.25 22.03
N VAL A 175 34.92 -1.26 20.70
CA VAL A 175 34.02 -1.90 19.73
C VAL A 175 34.69 -3.19 19.26
N GLU A 176 34.09 -4.32 19.64
CA GLU A 176 34.58 -5.67 19.38
C GLU A 176 33.77 -6.28 18.25
N PHE A 177 34.47 -6.76 17.22
CA PHE A 177 33.91 -7.49 16.10
C PHE A 177 34.32 -8.96 16.21
N ILE A 178 33.33 -9.85 16.21
CA ILE A 178 33.50 -11.27 16.53
C ILE A 178 32.93 -12.09 15.37
N PRO A 179 33.76 -12.64 14.46
CA PRO A 179 33.27 -13.46 13.36
C PRO A 179 32.68 -14.78 13.87
N SER A 180 31.60 -15.24 13.24
CA SER A 180 31.00 -16.54 13.54
C SER A 180 31.95 -17.67 13.09
N LYS A 181 31.84 -18.85 13.70
CA LYS A 181 32.80 -19.93 13.50
C LYS A 181 32.90 -20.33 12.01
N GLY A 182 34.08 -20.17 11.43
CA GLY A 182 34.34 -20.49 10.01
C GLY A 182 33.83 -19.43 9.03
N SER A 183 33.43 -18.27 9.52
CA SER A 183 33.04 -17.09 8.72
C SER A 183 34.03 -15.95 8.96
N PHE A 184 33.75 -14.79 8.37
CA PHE A 184 34.51 -13.56 8.47
C PHE A 184 33.55 -12.37 8.60
N GLY A 185 34.04 -11.23 9.06
CA GLY A 185 33.32 -9.98 9.04
C GLY A 185 34.09 -8.88 8.33
N PHE A 186 33.41 -7.77 8.07
CA PHE A 186 34.02 -6.58 7.48
C PHE A 186 33.39 -5.30 8.02
N ILE A 187 34.13 -4.20 7.93
CA ILE A 187 33.66 -2.85 8.28
C ILE A 187 34.32 -1.84 7.33
N ASN A 188 33.55 -0.88 6.82
CA ASN A 188 34.04 0.15 5.89
C ASN A 188 34.41 1.45 6.62
N ALA A 189 33.59 1.86 7.59
CA ALA A 189 33.87 3.06 8.39
C ALA A 189 33.23 2.99 9.78
N ILE A 190 33.84 3.70 10.72
CA ILE A 190 33.31 3.89 12.08
C ILE A 190 33.26 5.39 12.35
N GLU A 191 32.09 5.87 12.76
CA GLU A 191 31.87 7.26 13.13
C GLU A 191 31.39 7.35 14.58
N ILE A 192 32.09 8.17 15.38
CA ILE A 192 31.78 8.43 16.78
C ILE A 192 31.63 9.93 16.95
N VAL A 193 30.41 10.39 17.25
CA VAL A 193 30.06 11.82 17.34
C VAL A 193 29.50 12.10 18.73
N PRO A 194 30.07 13.07 19.49
CA PRO A 194 29.55 13.42 20.80
C PRO A 194 28.15 14.03 20.71
N VAL A 195 27.28 13.64 21.63
CA VAL A 195 25.95 14.23 21.79
C VAL A 195 26.06 15.33 22.83
N ILE A 196 25.80 16.57 22.42
CA ILE A 196 25.81 17.72 23.32
C ILE A 196 24.45 17.82 24.02
N GLY A 197 24.47 17.76 25.36
CA GLY A 197 23.27 17.86 26.20
C GLY A 197 22.56 16.53 26.43
N THR A 198 21.30 16.61 26.88
CA THR A 198 20.43 15.46 27.15
C THR A 198 19.52 15.21 25.96
N LEU A 199 19.80 14.14 25.19
CA LEU A 199 18.99 13.81 24.01
C LEU A 199 17.61 13.26 24.37
N PHE A 200 17.49 12.58 25.51
CA PHE A 200 16.24 12.00 26.02
C PHE A 200 16.03 12.41 27.48
N ALA A 201 14.77 12.55 27.89
CA ALA A 201 14.43 12.65 29.30
C ALA A 201 14.67 11.29 30.00
N ASP A 202 15.06 11.31 31.27
CA ASP A 202 15.26 10.08 32.05
C ASP A 202 13.95 9.27 32.18
N LEU A 203 12.83 9.97 32.34
CA LEU A 203 11.47 9.41 32.43
C LEU A 203 10.68 9.79 31.18
N VAL A 204 10.14 8.77 30.50
CA VAL A 204 9.34 8.92 29.29
C VAL A 204 7.96 8.31 29.50
N SER A 205 6.91 9.00 29.03
CA SER A 205 5.54 8.53 29.16
C SER A 205 5.30 7.21 28.43
N ARG A 206 4.87 6.20 29.19
CA ARG A 206 4.56 4.88 28.63
C ARG A 206 3.18 4.88 27.99
N VAL A 207 3.07 4.28 26.81
CA VAL A 207 1.79 4.14 26.11
C VAL A 207 0.82 3.31 26.96
N GLY A 208 -0.27 3.95 27.42
CA GLY A 208 -1.29 3.33 28.26
C GLY A 208 -0.87 3.02 29.71
N GLY A 209 0.15 3.69 30.26
CA GLY A 209 0.63 3.45 31.62
C GLY A 209 1.47 4.57 32.23
N SER A 210 2.15 4.28 33.33
CA SER A 210 3.06 5.20 34.04
C SER A 210 4.43 5.28 33.37
N ASP A 211 5.16 6.38 33.60
CA ASP A 211 6.47 6.67 33.01
C ASP A 211 7.47 5.51 33.12
N ALA A 212 8.31 5.38 32.11
CA ALA A 212 9.39 4.39 31.99
C ALA A 212 10.76 5.08 32.04
N ASN A 213 11.71 4.45 32.71
CA ASN A 213 13.09 4.93 32.76
C ASN A 213 13.90 4.41 31.55
N VAL A 214 14.52 5.32 30.81
CA VAL A 214 15.33 5.02 29.62
C VAL A 214 16.82 5.31 29.86
N SER A 215 17.16 5.94 30.99
CA SER A 215 18.50 6.43 31.30
C SER A 215 19.54 5.29 31.37
N GLY A 216 20.70 5.52 30.76
CA GLY A 216 21.84 4.59 30.77
C GLY A 216 21.66 3.30 29.94
N ARG A 217 20.54 3.14 29.22
CA ARG A 217 20.32 2.01 28.31
C ARG A 217 20.94 2.32 26.95
N GLY A 218 21.50 1.30 26.29
CA GLY A 218 21.90 1.41 24.89
C GLY A 218 20.69 1.55 23.99
N ILE A 219 20.80 2.38 22.95
CA ILE A 219 19.72 2.70 22.02
C ILE A 219 20.19 2.50 20.59
N GLU A 220 19.35 1.96 19.72
CA GLU A 220 19.57 1.85 18.27
C GLU A 220 18.52 2.69 17.53
N THR A 221 18.94 3.51 16.58
CA THR A 221 18.02 4.25 15.69
C THR A 221 17.50 3.30 14.61
N MET A 222 16.20 3.03 14.61
CA MET A 222 15.55 2.16 13.62
C MET A 222 15.05 2.96 12.41
N TYR A 223 14.38 4.08 12.68
CA TYR A 223 13.80 4.95 11.66
C TYR A 223 13.96 6.42 12.06
N ARG A 224 14.17 7.29 11.07
CA ARG A 224 14.25 8.74 11.23
C ARG A 224 13.69 9.41 9.98
N LEU A 225 12.53 10.05 10.10
CA LEU A 225 11.74 10.53 8.96
C LEU A 225 11.49 12.03 9.06
N ASN A 226 11.66 12.72 7.93
CA ASN A 226 11.18 14.08 7.69
C ASN A 226 9.77 14.02 7.10
N VAL A 227 8.75 14.25 7.92
CA VAL A 227 7.35 13.97 7.56
C VAL A 227 6.78 15.09 6.70
N GLY A 228 6.30 14.74 5.50
CA GLY A 228 5.82 15.70 4.50
C GLY A 228 6.92 16.56 3.88
N GLY A 229 8.19 16.20 4.09
CA GLY A 229 9.36 16.89 3.55
C GLY A 229 10.22 16.00 2.65
N GLN A 230 11.28 16.57 2.11
CA GLN A 230 12.29 15.84 1.34
C GLN A 230 13.34 15.21 2.26
N GLU A 231 14.11 14.26 1.72
CA GLU A 231 15.26 13.68 2.41
C GLU A 231 16.24 14.77 2.88
N ILE A 232 16.62 14.75 4.16
CA ILE A 232 17.65 15.62 4.72
C ILE A 232 18.95 14.83 4.77
N LYS A 233 19.94 15.30 4.01
CA LYS A 233 21.24 14.66 3.92
C LYS A 233 22.09 14.96 5.17
N PRO A 234 23.04 14.09 5.55
CA PRO A 234 23.88 14.28 6.73
C PRO A 234 24.52 15.68 6.86
N TYR A 235 25.05 16.25 5.77
CA TYR A 235 25.68 17.58 5.80
C TYR A 235 24.71 18.74 6.07
N GLN A 236 23.40 18.51 5.99
CA GLN A 236 22.36 19.50 6.29
C GLN A 236 21.95 19.49 7.78
N ASP A 237 22.31 18.44 8.52
CA ASP A 237 22.18 18.34 9.98
C ASP A 237 23.57 18.55 10.61
N SER A 238 24.09 19.77 10.51
CA SER A 238 25.51 20.10 10.73
C SER A 238 26.09 19.64 12.08
N ASP A 239 25.24 19.50 13.10
CA ASP A 239 25.68 19.18 14.47
C ASP A 239 25.87 17.68 14.67
N LEU A 240 24.98 16.85 14.10
CA LEU A 240 24.91 15.42 14.39
C LEU A 240 24.98 14.53 13.15
N TRP A 241 24.96 15.09 11.94
CA TRP A 241 25.13 14.37 10.66
C TRP A 241 24.11 13.25 10.44
N ARG A 242 22.89 13.43 10.94
CA ARG A 242 21.82 12.44 10.80
C ARG A 242 21.17 12.57 9.44
N LYS A 243 20.92 11.41 8.83
CA LYS A 243 20.08 11.31 7.63
C LYS A 243 18.61 11.24 8.05
N TRP A 244 17.75 12.07 7.45
CA TRP A 244 16.29 11.96 7.61
C TRP A 244 15.66 11.52 6.30
N GLU A 245 14.95 10.40 6.33
CA GLU A 245 14.31 9.79 5.15
C GLU A 245 12.90 10.36 4.94
N VAL A 246 12.32 10.13 3.76
CA VAL A 246 10.94 10.54 3.47
C VAL A 246 9.93 9.61 4.14
N ASP A 247 8.78 10.13 4.56
CA ASP A 247 7.79 9.34 5.31
C ASP A 247 6.81 8.53 4.45
N SER A 248 6.68 8.88 3.17
CA SER A 248 5.61 8.39 2.28
C SER A 248 5.62 6.87 2.08
N SER A 249 6.78 6.23 2.04
CA SER A 249 6.93 4.76 1.92
C SER A 249 6.41 4.00 3.14
N TYR A 250 6.30 4.66 4.30
CA TYR A 250 5.83 4.08 5.55
C TYR A 250 4.34 4.34 5.82
N MET A 251 3.69 5.16 4.98
CA MET A 251 2.27 5.46 5.10
C MET A 251 1.41 4.31 4.56
N ILE A 252 0.38 3.94 5.33
CA ILE A 252 -0.61 2.94 4.88
C ILE A 252 -1.54 3.52 3.80
N THR A 253 -1.80 4.82 3.85
CA THR A 253 -2.66 5.52 2.90
C THR A 253 -2.06 6.90 2.67
N ALA A 254 -1.30 7.07 1.59
CA ALA A 254 -0.64 8.34 1.28
C ALA A 254 -1.66 9.51 1.20
N ASP A 255 -2.84 9.25 0.62
CA ASP A 255 -3.93 10.24 0.48
C ASP A 255 -4.59 10.66 1.80
N ALA A 256 -4.27 9.98 2.92
CA ALA A 256 -4.76 10.38 4.24
C ALA A 256 -4.09 11.66 4.75
N GLY A 257 -2.97 12.09 4.15
CA GLY A 257 -2.25 13.28 4.57
C GLY A 257 -1.76 14.13 3.40
N VAL A 258 -2.00 15.43 3.50
CA VAL A 258 -1.50 16.46 2.57
C VAL A 258 -0.23 17.07 3.14
N GLU A 259 0.76 17.23 2.27
CA GLU A 259 2.04 17.85 2.61
C GLU A 259 1.87 19.36 2.69
N ILE A 260 2.43 19.96 3.74
CA ILE A 260 2.48 21.40 3.91
C ILE A 260 3.92 21.80 4.18
N LYS A 261 4.30 22.97 3.65
CA LYS A 261 5.61 23.56 3.86
C LYS A 261 5.45 25.02 4.24
N ASN A 262 6.12 25.42 5.31
CA ASN A 262 6.23 26.82 5.71
C ASN A 262 7.63 27.09 6.24
N SER A 263 8.44 27.77 5.41
CA SER A 263 9.82 28.15 5.74
C SER A 263 9.92 29.51 6.45
N SER A 264 8.81 30.07 6.93
CA SER A 264 8.79 31.42 7.52
C SER A 264 9.00 31.36 9.04
N ASN A 265 10.19 31.74 9.52
CA ASN A 265 10.50 31.99 10.94
C ASN A 265 10.24 30.80 11.90
N VAL A 266 10.59 29.57 11.50
CA VAL A 266 10.58 28.44 12.46
C VAL A 266 11.74 28.60 13.44
N THR A 267 11.45 28.48 14.74
CA THR A 267 12.45 28.62 15.81
C THR A 267 12.29 27.52 16.84
N TYR A 268 13.36 27.24 17.59
CA TYR A 268 13.30 26.30 18.71
C TYR A 268 12.63 26.94 19.93
N ALA A 269 11.87 26.14 20.69
CA ALA A 269 11.36 26.57 21.99
C ALA A 269 12.50 26.87 22.98
N SER A 270 13.56 26.06 22.94
CA SER A 270 14.78 26.23 23.72
C SER A 270 16.02 26.11 22.83
N ASN A 271 17.09 26.85 23.16
CA ASN A 271 18.39 26.72 22.46
C ASN A 271 18.97 25.30 22.55
N ASN A 272 18.58 24.51 23.55
CA ASN A 272 19.03 23.13 23.70
C ASN A 272 18.37 22.16 22.70
N ASP A 273 17.28 22.56 22.04
CA ASP A 273 16.52 21.68 21.13
C ASP A 273 17.17 21.59 19.74
N SER A 274 18.23 22.35 19.45
CA SER A 274 18.94 22.27 18.17
C SER A 274 19.56 20.89 17.94
N SER A 275 19.99 20.21 19.01
CA SER A 275 20.49 18.83 18.94
C SER A 275 19.37 17.80 18.73
N VAL A 276 18.11 18.14 18.97
CA VAL A 276 16.98 17.22 18.82
C VAL A 276 16.67 16.96 17.35
N ALA A 277 16.55 17.99 16.52
CA ALA A 277 16.35 17.87 15.07
C ALA A 277 16.66 19.19 14.36
N PRO A 278 17.16 19.17 13.11
CA PRO A 278 17.38 20.40 12.36
C PRO A 278 16.06 21.10 12.03
N LEU A 279 16.06 22.43 11.94
CA LEU A 279 14.86 23.23 11.63
C LEU A 279 14.15 22.78 10.35
N LEU A 280 14.90 22.24 9.38
CA LEU A 280 14.37 21.65 8.15
C LEU A 280 13.28 20.60 8.39
N VAL A 281 13.31 19.86 9.50
CA VAL A 281 12.25 18.90 9.88
C VAL A 281 10.96 19.64 10.22
N TYR A 282 11.07 20.77 10.93
CA TYR A 282 9.93 21.54 11.41
C TYR A 282 9.35 22.51 10.38
N GLU A 283 10.04 22.75 9.26
CA GLU A 283 9.56 23.56 8.13
C GLU A 283 8.55 22.82 7.24
N THR A 284 8.50 21.49 7.35
CA THR A 284 7.57 20.63 6.63
C THR A 284 6.69 19.87 7.59
N ALA A 285 5.48 19.51 7.14
CA ALA A 285 4.61 18.64 7.90
C ALA A 285 3.67 17.88 6.96
N ARG A 286 3.10 16.79 7.46
CA ARG A 286 1.92 16.17 6.88
C ARG A 286 0.71 16.47 7.76
N MET A 287 -0.34 16.96 7.14
CA MET A 287 -1.59 17.32 7.76
C MET A 287 -2.70 16.42 7.24
N MET A 288 -3.68 16.02 8.06
CA MET A 288 -4.76 15.16 7.56
C MET A 288 -5.49 15.81 6.39
N SER A 289 -5.67 15.04 5.30
CA SER A 289 -6.30 15.55 4.08
C SER A 289 -7.67 16.18 4.37
N ASN A 290 -7.94 17.33 3.75
CA ASN A 290 -9.24 17.96 3.84
C ASN A 290 -10.21 17.22 2.91
N THR A 291 -10.90 16.24 3.47
CA THR A 291 -11.87 15.42 2.74
C THR A 291 -13.24 16.08 2.61
N GLU A 292 -13.39 17.35 3.04
CA GLU A 292 -14.65 18.13 3.01
C GLU A 292 -15.85 17.44 3.69
N VAL A 293 -15.58 16.42 4.52
CA VAL A 293 -16.56 15.80 5.42
C VAL A 293 -16.48 16.45 6.80
N LEU A 294 -17.62 16.69 7.46
CA LEU A 294 -17.61 17.34 8.78
C LEU A 294 -17.06 16.46 9.91
N GLU A 295 -16.92 15.15 9.71
CA GLU A 295 -16.27 14.25 10.66
C GLU A 295 -15.25 13.38 9.93
N LYS A 296 -13.96 13.69 10.09
CA LYS A 296 -12.88 12.83 9.59
C LYS A 296 -12.81 11.58 10.49
N LYS A 297 -13.40 10.46 10.05
CA LYS A 297 -13.36 9.16 10.76
C LYS A 297 -12.21 8.28 10.30
N PHE A 298 -11.07 8.88 10.03
CA PHE A 298 -9.84 8.16 9.66
C PHE A 298 -8.66 8.79 10.39
N ASN A 299 -7.59 8.02 10.54
CA ASN A 299 -6.34 8.49 11.11
C ASN A 299 -5.26 8.47 10.03
N MET A 300 -4.40 9.48 10.03
CA MET A 300 -3.13 9.42 9.31
C MET A 300 -2.27 8.37 10.00
N SER A 301 -1.83 7.34 9.26
CA SER A 301 -1.26 6.12 9.84
C SER A 301 0.04 5.71 9.15
N TRP A 302 1.08 5.47 9.95
CA TRP A 302 2.35 4.90 9.54
C TRP A 302 2.55 3.52 10.18
N LYS A 303 3.19 2.62 9.43
CA LYS A 303 3.50 1.26 9.87
C LYS A 303 4.99 0.97 9.68
N PHE A 304 5.60 0.42 10.72
CA PHE A 304 7.02 0.07 10.76
C PHE A 304 7.19 -1.40 11.10
N GLU A 305 8.14 -2.05 10.44
CA GLU A 305 8.61 -3.38 10.86
C GLU A 305 9.66 -3.19 11.95
N VAL A 306 9.53 -3.94 13.04
CA VAL A 306 10.36 -3.79 14.23
C VAL A 306 10.64 -5.15 14.83
N ASP A 307 11.78 -5.27 15.48
CA ASP A 307 12.17 -6.52 16.12
C ASP A 307 11.28 -6.83 17.33
N PRO A 308 10.74 -8.06 17.41
CA PRO A 308 9.88 -8.45 18.52
C PRO A 308 10.66 -8.56 19.83
N ASP A 309 9.94 -8.43 20.95
CA ASP A 309 10.47 -8.54 22.31
C ASP A 309 11.47 -7.45 22.76
N PHE A 310 11.47 -6.31 22.08
CA PHE A 310 12.21 -5.11 22.49
C PHE A 310 11.28 -3.99 22.98
N ASP A 311 11.88 -3.05 23.71
CA ASP A 311 11.22 -1.82 24.08
C ASP A 311 11.55 -0.74 23.05
N TYR A 312 10.60 0.13 22.73
CA TYR A 312 10.75 1.16 21.72
C TYR A 312 10.44 2.53 22.29
N LEU A 313 11.30 3.48 21.94
CA LEU A 313 11.12 4.91 22.15
C LEU A 313 10.69 5.53 20.83
N ILE A 314 9.54 6.21 20.84
CA ILE A 314 8.95 6.86 19.69
C ILE A 314 8.96 8.36 19.94
N ARG A 315 9.72 9.11 19.14
CA ARG A 315 9.78 10.56 19.21
C ARG A 315 8.97 11.15 18.06
N LEU A 316 7.97 11.96 18.40
CA LEU A 316 7.17 12.70 17.44
C LEU A 316 7.58 14.17 17.46
N HIS A 317 7.89 14.72 16.29
CA HIS A 317 8.27 16.12 16.11
C HIS A 317 7.08 16.93 15.58
N PHE A 318 6.85 18.08 16.19
CA PHE A 318 5.72 18.96 15.91
C PHE A 318 6.16 20.43 15.80
N CYS A 319 5.51 21.15 14.91
CA CYS A 319 5.58 22.59 14.77
C CYS A 319 4.25 23.02 14.13
N GLU A 320 3.45 23.83 14.82
CA GLU A 320 2.19 24.32 14.25
C GLU A 320 2.49 25.37 13.17
N LEU A 321 2.21 25.02 11.91
CA LEU A 321 2.51 25.85 10.73
C LEU A 321 1.30 26.64 10.21
N VAL A 322 0.08 26.29 10.63
CA VAL A 322 -1.17 26.81 10.09
C VAL A 322 -1.83 27.75 11.09
N TYR A 323 -2.18 27.24 12.26
CA TYR A 323 -3.00 27.94 13.25
C TYR A 323 -2.19 28.86 14.15
N ASP A 324 -2.80 29.98 14.58
CA ASP A 324 -2.15 31.06 15.31
C ASP A 324 -2.66 31.23 16.76
N LYS A 325 -3.56 30.32 17.21
CA LYS A 325 -4.12 30.29 18.56
C LYS A 325 -4.29 28.85 19.06
N ALA A 326 -4.26 28.69 20.39
CA ALA A 326 -4.60 27.44 21.07
C ALA A 326 -6.05 27.01 20.79
N ASN A 327 -6.32 25.71 20.94
CA ASN A 327 -7.59 25.02 20.71
C ASN A 327 -8.12 25.05 19.27
N GLN A 328 -7.30 25.50 18.30
CA GLN A 328 -7.66 25.44 16.88
C GLN A 328 -7.35 24.09 16.23
N ARG A 329 -6.41 23.33 16.81
CA ARG A 329 -6.09 21.97 16.39
C ARG A 329 -5.88 21.08 17.61
N ILE A 330 -6.79 20.13 17.81
CA ILE A 330 -6.72 19.14 18.88
C ILE A 330 -6.89 17.75 18.27
N PHE A 331 -5.92 16.88 18.49
CA PHE A 331 -5.93 15.53 17.97
C PHE A 331 -5.46 14.51 19.00
N LYS A 332 -5.63 13.23 18.67
CA LYS A 332 -5.14 12.09 19.44
C LYS A 332 -3.96 11.45 18.74
N VAL A 333 -3.03 10.95 19.55
CA VAL A 333 -1.91 10.11 19.11
C VAL A 333 -2.17 8.70 19.59
N TYR A 334 -2.09 7.75 18.66
CA TYR A 334 -2.22 6.32 18.93
C TYR A 334 -0.92 5.62 18.56
N ILE A 335 -0.46 4.75 19.45
CA ILE A 335 0.67 3.85 19.21
C ILE A 335 0.18 2.42 19.46
N ASN A 336 0.33 1.53 18.47
CA ASN A 336 -0.19 0.15 18.52
C ASN A 336 -1.67 0.06 18.93
N ASN A 337 -2.51 0.92 18.33
CA ASN A 337 -3.95 1.06 18.61
C ASN A 337 -4.30 1.43 20.06
N LYS A 338 -3.31 1.82 20.88
CA LYS A 338 -3.51 2.36 22.22
C LYS A 338 -3.35 3.87 22.18
N THR A 339 -4.14 4.59 22.98
CA THR A 339 -3.99 6.04 23.13
C THR A 339 -2.66 6.34 23.84
N ALA A 340 -1.77 7.02 23.13
CA ALA A 340 -0.49 7.51 23.65
C ALA A 340 -0.63 8.94 24.18
N ALA A 341 -1.39 9.78 23.49
CA ALA A 341 -1.81 11.09 23.99
C ALA A 341 -3.23 11.42 23.53
N ASP A 342 -3.98 12.08 24.40
CA ASP A 342 -5.26 12.71 24.10
C ASP A 342 -5.16 14.23 24.22
N ASN A 343 -6.19 14.94 23.74
CA ASN A 343 -6.27 16.40 23.83
C ASN A 343 -4.98 17.11 23.37
N PHE A 344 -4.36 16.62 22.30
CA PHE A 344 -3.03 17.07 21.90
C PHE A 344 -3.13 18.35 21.06
N ASP A 345 -2.76 19.47 21.67
CA ASP A 345 -2.65 20.79 21.05
C ASP A 345 -1.17 21.19 20.94
N VAL A 346 -0.66 21.23 19.71
CA VAL A 346 0.74 21.60 19.44
C VAL A 346 1.01 23.05 19.81
N TYR A 347 0.12 23.98 19.46
CA TYR A 347 0.30 25.41 19.73
C TYR A 347 0.42 25.67 21.24
N ALA A 348 -0.45 25.06 22.03
CA ALA A 348 -0.43 25.21 23.49
C ALA A 348 0.85 24.63 24.12
N ARG A 349 1.39 23.53 23.56
CA ARG A 349 2.58 22.84 24.08
C ARG A 349 3.88 23.50 23.67
N SER A 350 3.99 23.94 22.42
CA SER A 350 5.18 24.65 21.90
C SER A 350 5.26 26.09 22.38
N GLY A 351 4.14 26.68 22.83
CA GLY A 351 4.05 28.08 23.23
C GLY A 351 3.77 29.04 22.05
N GLY A 352 3.46 28.51 20.86
CA GLY A 352 3.07 29.33 19.72
C GLY A 352 3.24 28.67 18.35
N LYS A 353 2.78 29.39 17.32
CA LYS A 353 2.96 29.05 15.91
C LYS A 353 4.44 29.13 15.52
N ASN A 354 4.91 28.25 14.65
CA ASN A 354 6.29 28.17 14.16
C ASN A 354 7.35 27.95 15.26
N ILE A 355 6.95 27.34 16.38
CA ILE A 355 7.86 26.94 17.45
C ILE A 355 7.98 25.41 17.45
N ALA A 356 9.21 24.93 17.30
CA ALA A 356 9.52 23.50 17.28
C ALA A 356 9.33 22.87 18.66
N TYR A 357 8.67 21.71 18.67
CA TYR A 357 8.35 20.91 19.85
C TYR A 357 8.50 19.42 19.52
N HIS A 358 8.87 18.61 20.50
CA HIS A 358 8.88 17.15 20.34
C HIS A 358 8.29 16.47 21.56
N GLN A 359 7.80 15.26 21.38
CA GLN A 359 7.28 14.43 22.46
C GLN A 359 7.75 12.99 22.29
N ASP A 360 8.28 12.43 23.38
CA ASP A 360 8.70 11.04 23.45
C ASP A 360 7.62 10.17 24.08
N PHE A 361 7.46 8.97 23.54
CA PHE A 361 6.58 7.91 24.03
C PHE A 361 7.35 6.59 24.13
N PHE A 362 7.03 5.79 25.12
CA PHE A 362 7.66 4.48 25.34
C PHE A 362 6.63 3.35 25.19
N ASP A 363 6.86 2.39 24.29
CA ASP A 363 6.04 1.18 24.16
C ASP A 363 6.90 -0.09 24.27
N ALA A 364 6.45 -1.04 25.07
CA ALA A 364 7.12 -2.32 25.25
C ALA A 364 6.46 -3.35 24.35
N ILE A 365 7.17 -3.79 23.31
CA ILE A 365 6.62 -4.70 22.30
C ILE A 365 6.84 -6.14 22.75
N SER A 366 5.79 -6.96 22.64
CA SER A 366 5.85 -8.38 23.01
C SER A 366 6.51 -9.23 21.92
N ALA A 367 7.01 -10.41 22.27
CA ALA A 367 7.56 -11.39 21.33
C ALA A 367 6.63 -11.82 20.16
N LYS A 368 5.33 -11.48 20.19
CA LYS A 368 4.35 -11.81 19.14
C LYS A 368 4.11 -10.70 18.14
N ILE A 369 4.66 -9.51 18.37
CA ILE A 369 4.39 -8.31 17.58
C ILE A 369 5.72 -7.89 16.94
N ASN A 370 5.74 -7.85 15.62
CA ASN A 370 6.88 -7.41 14.81
C ASN A 370 6.56 -6.14 14.01
N THR A 371 5.47 -5.45 14.36
CA THR A 371 5.07 -4.20 13.72
C THR A 371 4.72 -3.14 14.74
N LEU A 372 5.04 -1.89 14.41
CA LEU A 372 4.72 -0.72 15.21
C LEU A 372 3.81 0.20 14.39
N TRP A 373 2.63 0.50 14.93
CA TRP A 373 1.65 1.40 14.31
C TRP A 373 1.66 2.75 15.01
N ILE A 374 1.76 3.82 14.23
CA ILE A 374 1.64 5.20 14.73
C ILE A 374 0.51 5.86 13.96
N GLN A 375 -0.49 6.38 14.67
CA GLN A 375 -1.66 6.99 14.05
C GLN A 375 -2.06 8.29 14.73
N LEU A 376 -2.40 9.29 13.93
CA LEU A 376 -2.86 10.59 14.39
C LEU A 376 -4.25 10.88 13.80
N GLY A 377 -5.19 11.33 14.62
CA GLY A 377 -6.57 11.60 14.19
C GLY A 377 -7.30 12.60 15.08
N PRO A 378 -8.37 13.24 14.58
CA PRO A 378 -9.10 14.28 15.30
C PRO A 378 -9.62 13.79 16.66
N ASP A 379 -9.62 14.67 17.67
CA ASP A 379 -10.30 14.39 18.93
C ASP A 379 -11.77 14.83 18.88
N THR A 380 -12.66 13.91 18.54
CA THR A 380 -14.10 14.19 18.38
C THR A 380 -14.85 14.40 19.70
N ALA A 381 -14.22 14.17 20.86
CA ALA A 381 -14.88 14.22 22.16
C ALA A 381 -14.93 15.63 22.81
N VAL A 382 -14.09 16.57 22.36
CA VAL A 382 -13.81 17.83 23.09
C VAL A 382 -14.67 19.01 22.58
N GLY A 383 -15.58 18.80 21.63
CA GLY A 383 -16.37 19.89 21.05
C GLY A 383 -15.54 20.90 20.22
N ALA A 384 -14.23 20.65 20.05
CA ALA A 384 -13.44 21.28 19.01
C ALA A 384 -14.05 20.87 17.66
N SER A 385 -14.29 21.84 16.78
CA SER A 385 -14.89 21.63 15.47
C SER A 385 -13.98 20.74 14.60
N GLY A 386 -14.06 19.41 14.72
CA GLY A 386 -13.47 18.41 13.85
C GLY A 386 -12.10 18.77 13.28
N THR A 387 -11.12 19.04 14.15
CA THR A 387 -9.82 19.55 13.73
C THR A 387 -8.93 18.40 13.27
N ASP A 388 -8.24 18.59 12.16
CA ASP A 388 -7.23 17.70 11.60
C ASP A 388 -6.03 17.46 12.54
N ALA A 389 -5.18 16.50 12.19
CA ALA A 389 -3.91 16.24 12.88
C ALA A 389 -2.72 16.63 12.01
N LEU A 390 -1.56 16.83 12.64
CA LEU A 390 -0.33 17.27 11.98
C LEU A 390 0.90 16.60 12.60
N LEU A 391 1.89 16.26 11.78
CA LEU A 391 3.20 15.73 12.21
C LEU A 391 4.31 16.26 11.29
N ASN A 392 5.45 16.67 11.86
CA ASN A 392 6.59 17.25 11.14
C ASN A 392 7.76 16.27 10.97
N GLY A 393 7.94 15.37 11.94
CA GLY A 393 9.01 14.38 11.92
C GLY A 393 8.72 13.22 12.85
N LEU A 394 9.44 12.12 12.65
CA LEU A 394 9.27 10.90 13.41
C LEU A 394 10.62 10.18 13.57
N GLU A 395 10.98 9.83 14.80
CA GLU A 395 12.10 8.94 15.07
C GLU A 395 11.62 7.73 15.90
N ILE A 396 12.14 6.55 15.58
CA ILE A 396 11.86 5.31 16.30
C ILE A 396 13.19 4.72 16.72
N PHE A 397 13.33 4.49 18.02
CA PHE A 397 14.53 3.93 18.61
C PHE A 397 14.22 2.63 19.35
N LYS A 398 15.03 1.60 19.12
CA LYS A 398 15.01 0.37 19.90
C LYS A 398 15.87 0.54 21.14
N VAL A 399 15.36 0.16 22.29
CA VAL A 399 16.03 0.30 23.58
C VAL A 399 16.48 -1.07 24.08
N SER A 400 17.76 -1.16 24.47
CA SER A 400 18.40 -2.40 24.89
C SER A 400 17.68 -3.08 26.05
N ARG A 401 17.46 -4.39 25.97
CA ARG A 401 16.92 -5.21 27.07
C ARG A 401 18.02 -6.15 27.55
N SER A 402 18.28 -6.13 28.86
CA SER A 402 19.32 -6.97 29.49
C SER A 402 20.70 -6.88 28.82
N GLY A 403 21.10 -5.68 28.34
CA GLY A 403 22.39 -5.48 27.68
C GLY A 403 22.45 -6.01 26.23
N ASN A 404 21.31 -6.20 25.57
CA ASN A 404 21.25 -6.64 24.17
C ASN A 404 20.37 -5.70 23.32
N LEU A 405 20.85 -5.36 22.13
CA LEU A 405 20.11 -4.71 21.04
C LEU A 405 19.96 -5.60 19.80
N ALA A 406 20.73 -6.69 19.74
CA ALA A 406 20.73 -7.58 18.59
C ALA A 406 19.53 -8.53 18.61
N PHE A 407 18.74 -8.49 17.53
CA PHE A 407 17.72 -9.50 17.25
C PHE A 407 18.32 -10.63 16.42
N ASP A 408 17.91 -11.87 16.71
CA ASP A 408 18.31 -13.07 15.95
C ASP A 408 17.07 -13.91 15.66
N ASP A 409 16.58 -13.81 14.42
CA ASP A 409 15.37 -14.50 13.96
C ASP A 409 15.54 -16.04 13.94
N ARG A 410 16.78 -16.56 13.97
CA ARG A 410 17.06 -18.00 14.05
C ARG A 410 16.77 -18.56 15.44
N ILE A 411 16.76 -17.70 16.44
CA ILE A 411 16.33 -18.01 17.80
C ILE A 411 14.88 -17.55 17.92
N GLY A 412 13.95 -18.35 17.39
CA GLY A 412 12.52 -18.13 17.64
C GLY A 412 12.21 -18.03 19.15
N PRO A 413 10.98 -17.66 19.55
CA PRO A 413 10.61 -17.33 20.94
C PRO A 413 10.82 -18.46 21.99
N THR A 414 11.32 -19.60 21.56
CA THR A 414 11.79 -20.68 22.42
C THR A 414 13.28 -20.89 22.16
N GLY A 415 14.13 -20.31 22.99
CA GLY A 415 15.57 -20.49 22.94
C GLY A 415 15.95 -21.97 22.90
N LYS A 416 16.47 -22.43 21.75
CA LYS A 416 17.24 -23.65 21.62
C LYS A 416 18.42 -23.38 20.71
N SER A 417 19.53 -23.01 21.34
CA SER A 417 20.87 -22.95 20.73
C SER A 417 21.19 -24.28 20.04
N ALA A 418 21.48 -24.25 18.75
CA ALA A 418 21.99 -25.40 18.02
C ALA A 418 23.43 -25.72 18.49
N SER A 419 23.59 -26.80 19.26
CA SER A 419 24.90 -27.40 19.55
C SER A 419 24.95 -28.79 18.91
N HIS A 420 25.93 -28.99 18.03
CA HIS A 420 26.18 -30.25 17.35
C HIS A 420 26.56 -31.40 18.31
N SER A 421 25.95 -32.56 18.05
CA SER A 421 26.41 -33.94 18.29
C SER A 421 26.62 -34.42 19.75
N LYS A 422 25.71 -35.31 20.18
CA LYS A 422 25.96 -36.72 20.59
C LYS A 422 24.77 -37.23 21.41
N SER A 423 23.91 -38.06 20.83
CA SER A 423 23.43 -39.32 21.47
C SER A 423 22.44 -40.02 20.55
N TRP A 424 22.88 -41.18 20.06
CA TRP A 424 22.20 -42.13 19.20
C TRP A 424 21.40 -43.15 20.02
N ILE A 425 20.79 -42.77 21.15
CA ILE A 425 20.14 -43.73 22.05
C ILE A 425 18.85 -43.12 22.61
N LEU A 426 17.72 -43.25 21.89
CA LEU A 426 16.37 -43.48 22.44
C LEU A 426 15.28 -43.59 21.33
N TRP A 427 15.29 -44.65 20.50
CA TRP A 427 14.11 -44.99 19.66
C TRP A 427 13.88 -46.51 19.60
N LEU A 428 13.60 -47.12 20.75
CA LEU A 428 13.04 -48.47 20.86
C LEU A 428 11.68 -48.51 21.58
N GLY A 429 10.88 -47.43 21.48
CA GLY A 429 9.68 -47.28 22.33
C GLY A 429 8.42 -46.68 21.71
N ILE A 430 8.34 -46.42 20.40
CA ILE A 430 7.13 -45.84 19.76
C ILE A 430 6.81 -46.54 18.44
N GLY A 431 6.88 -47.88 18.45
CA GLY A 431 6.44 -48.74 17.34
C GLY A 431 5.12 -49.47 17.61
N SER A 432 4.53 -49.38 18.81
CA SER A 432 3.36 -50.17 19.19
C SER A 432 2.04 -49.40 19.29
N GLY A 433 2.04 -48.06 19.29
CA GLY A 433 0.82 -47.26 19.50
C GLY A 433 -0.02 -47.01 18.24
N VAL A 434 0.62 -46.89 17.07
CA VAL A 434 -0.08 -46.48 15.83
C VAL A 434 -0.82 -47.64 15.16
N ALA A 435 -0.31 -48.87 15.32
CA ALA A 435 -0.96 -50.08 14.77
C ALA A 435 -2.27 -50.43 15.50
N SER A 436 -2.36 -50.16 16.81
CA SER A 436 -3.54 -50.49 17.61
C SER A 436 -4.74 -49.57 17.32
N ALA A 437 -4.51 -48.29 17.05
CA ALA A 437 -5.58 -47.33 16.75
C ALA A 437 -6.25 -47.61 15.39
N LEU A 438 -5.46 -48.04 14.39
CA LEU A 438 -5.96 -48.40 13.06
C LEU A 438 -6.84 -49.66 13.08
N ILE A 439 -6.48 -50.66 13.90
CA ILE A 439 -7.25 -51.90 14.02
C ILE A 439 -8.59 -51.64 14.74
N ILE A 440 -8.61 -50.77 15.75
CA ILE A 440 -9.84 -50.40 16.48
C ILE A 440 -10.78 -49.60 15.57
N ALA A 441 -10.26 -48.65 14.77
CA ALA A 441 -11.07 -47.89 13.83
C ALA A 441 -11.75 -48.79 12.78
N ILE A 442 -11.01 -49.76 12.22
CA ILE A 442 -11.55 -50.72 11.24
C ILE A 442 -12.60 -51.62 11.89
N ALA A 443 -12.37 -52.11 13.12
CA ALA A 443 -13.35 -52.92 13.86
C ALA A 443 -14.65 -52.15 14.16
N CYS A 444 -14.56 -50.88 14.60
CA CYS A 444 -15.73 -50.03 14.83
C CYS A 444 -16.53 -49.77 13.55
N THR A 445 -15.84 -49.60 12.42
CA THR A 445 -16.50 -49.37 11.12
C THR A 445 -17.21 -50.63 10.62
N CYS A 446 -16.60 -51.81 10.80
CA CYS A 446 -17.21 -53.09 10.46
C CYS A 446 -18.43 -53.40 11.33
N ILE A 447 -18.38 -53.09 12.63
CA ILE A 447 -19.53 -53.26 13.54
C ILE A 447 -20.67 -52.30 13.18
N PHE A 448 -20.35 -51.04 12.84
CA PHE A 448 -21.35 -50.06 12.40
C PHE A 448 -22.04 -50.49 11.08
N CYS A 449 -21.29 -51.03 10.13
CA CYS A 449 -21.84 -51.54 8.88
C CYS A 449 -22.68 -52.83 9.09
N PHE A 450 -22.29 -53.69 10.02
CA PHE A 450 -23.03 -54.92 10.35
C PHE A 450 -24.35 -54.61 11.09
N CYS A 451 -24.36 -53.62 11.99
CA CYS A 451 -25.59 -53.16 12.67
C CYS A 451 -26.56 -52.42 11.74
N LYS A 452 -26.08 -51.82 10.64
CA LYS A 452 -26.94 -51.14 9.65
C LYS A 452 -27.52 -52.09 8.59
N SER A 453 -26.90 -53.25 8.38
CA SER A 453 -27.35 -54.28 7.43
C SER A 453 -28.56 -55.09 7.92
N GLN A 454 -28.76 -55.20 9.24
CA GLN A 454 -29.85 -56.01 9.82
C GLN A 454 -31.14 -55.25 10.15
N ARG A 455 -31.25 -53.97 9.77
CA ARG A 455 -32.39 -53.14 10.15
C ARG A 455 -32.80 -52.22 9.00
N ASN A 456 -33.49 -52.80 8.01
CA ASN A 456 -34.74 -52.27 7.46
C ASN A 456 -35.15 -53.07 6.22
N GLU A 457 -35.96 -54.10 6.48
CA GLU A 457 -36.89 -54.69 5.53
C GLU A 457 -38.28 -54.06 5.82
N MET A 458 -39.02 -53.72 4.75
CA MET A 458 -40.49 -53.48 4.68
C MET A 458 -41.10 -52.04 4.79
N SER A 459 -41.85 -51.71 3.72
CA SER A 459 -42.96 -50.74 3.51
C SER A 459 -42.63 -49.24 3.28
N ASN A 460 -42.77 -48.69 2.05
CA ASN A 460 -43.96 -48.13 1.32
C ASN A 460 -44.54 -46.85 1.96
N THR A 461 -44.82 -45.70 1.31
CA THR A 461 -45.16 -45.34 -0.10
C THR A 461 -45.17 -43.79 -0.30
N LYS A 462 -44.75 -43.30 -1.50
CA LYS A 462 -45.27 -42.18 -2.37
C LYS A 462 -45.34 -40.70 -1.85
N ASP A 463 -45.09 -39.60 -2.58
CA ASP A 463 -44.80 -39.28 -4.01
C ASP A 463 -44.17 -37.84 -4.17
N ASN A 464 -43.13 -37.70 -5.03
CA ASN A 464 -42.76 -36.66 -6.06
C ASN A 464 -42.50 -35.14 -5.78
N PRO A 465 -41.81 -34.35 -6.67
CA PRO A 465 -40.74 -34.61 -7.70
C PRO A 465 -39.62 -33.47 -7.76
N PRO A 466 -38.89 -33.18 -8.88
CA PRO A 466 -37.52 -33.64 -9.14
C PRO A 466 -36.43 -32.53 -9.22
N ARG A 467 -35.19 -32.90 -8.88
CA ARG A 467 -33.97 -32.09 -9.03
C ARG A 467 -33.21 -32.53 -10.29
N TRP A 468 -33.08 -31.62 -11.26
CA TRP A 468 -32.33 -31.80 -12.50
C TRP A 468 -30.81 -31.78 -12.26
N ARG A 469 -30.07 -32.62 -12.98
CA ARG A 469 -28.60 -32.60 -13.13
C ARG A 469 -28.26 -32.45 -14.62
N PRO A 470 -27.24 -31.66 -15.02
CA PRO A 470 -26.73 -31.71 -16.37
C PRO A 470 -25.64 -32.79 -16.52
N LEU A 471 -25.68 -33.47 -17.65
CA LEU A 471 -24.73 -34.45 -18.15
C LEU A 471 -23.51 -33.75 -18.76
N PHE A 472 -22.33 -34.31 -18.51
CA PHE A 472 -21.15 -34.10 -19.33
C PHE A 472 -21.33 -34.81 -20.67
N MET A 473 -21.09 -34.11 -21.78
CA MET A 473 -20.90 -34.72 -23.09
C MET A 473 -19.57 -34.22 -23.68
N HIS A 474 -18.65 -35.16 -23.89
CA HIS A 474 -17.61 -35.06 -24.91
C HIS A 474 -18.28 -35.06 -26.29
N GLY A 475 -17.89 -34.15 -27.17
CA GLY A 475 -18.33 -34.11 -28.55
C GLY A 475 -17.36 -33.32 -29.40
N ALA A 476 -16.51 -34.03 -30.12
CA ALA A 476 -15.64 -33.48 -31.16
C ALA A 476 -16.48 -32.89 -32.31
N VAL A 477 -16.03 -31.76 -32.86
CA VAL A 477 -16.43 -31.31 -34.19
C VAL A 477 -15.17 -30.99 -34.99
N LEU A 478 -14.94 -31.82 -36.00
CA LEU A 478 -14.02 -31.65 -37.12
C LEU A 478 -14.78 -31.02 -38.29
N SER A 479 -14.21 -29.99 -38.92
CA SER A 479 -14.28 -29.71 -40.37
C SER A 479 -13.17 -28.68 -40.67
N SER A 480 -12.06 -28.95 -41.36
CA SER A 480 -11.77 -29.51 -42.69
C SER A 480 -11.86 -28.50 -43.84
N ILE A 481 -10.73 -27.89 -44.22
CA ILE A 481 -10.35 -27.47 -45.60
C ILE A 481 -8.80 -27.50 -45.62
N ALA A 482 -8.15 -28.54 -46.12
CA ALA A 482 -7.82 -28.92 -47.51
C ALA A 482 -6.43 -28.44 -47.98
N ASN A 483 -5.69 -29.42 -48.53
CA ASN A 483 -4.29 -29.42 -48.93
C ASN A 483 -3.87 -28.34 -49.93
N ALA A 484 -2.61 -27.87 -49.79
CA ALA A 484 -1.72 -27.62 -50.92
C ALA A 484 -0.29 -28.08 -50.55
N LYS A 485 0.23 -29.06 -51.31
CA LYS A 485 1.63 -29.50 -51.30
C LYS A 485 2.44 -28.57 -52.21
N GLY A 486 3.61 -28.13 -51.77
CA GLY A 486 4.65 -27.62 -52.66
C GLY A 486 5.90 -27.09 -51.94
N GLY A 487 7.05 -27.73 -52.20
CA GLY A 487 8.36 -27.07 -52.20
C GLY A 487 9.14 -27.06 -50.89
N ALA A 488 10.21 -27.86 -50.85
CA ALA A 488 11.27 -27.74 -49.87
C ALA A 488 12.05 -26.42 -50.02
N GLN A 489 12.44 -25.80 -48.91
CA GLN A 489 13.81 -25.31 -48.67
C GLN A 489 14.00 -24.83 -47.21
N THR A 490 15.10 -25.32 -46.65
CA THR A 490 15.83 -24.93 -45.43
C THR A 490 15.70 -23.47 -44.99
N LEU A 491 15.42 -23.24 -43.70
CA LEU A 491 16.16 -22.31 -42.82
C LEU A 491 15.70 -22.43 -41.35
N ASN A 492 16.70 -22.68 -40.49
CA ASN A 492 16.84 -22.44 -39.05
C ASN A 492 15.64 -22.01 -38.18
N GLY A 493 15.53 -22.69 -37.03
CA GLY A 493 15.34 -22.01 -35.74
C GLY A 493 13.94 -22.05 -35.14
N SER A 494 13.72 -23.00 -34.22
CA SER A 494 12.89 -22.89 -33.02
C SER A 494 11.86 -21.75 -32.98
N MET A 495 10.67 -21.97 -33.55
CA MET A 495 9.51 -21.06 -33.42
C MET A 495 8.23 -21.78 -32.96
N ALA A 496 8.37 -22.85 -32.17
CA ALA A 496 7.23 -23.60 -31.63
C ALA A 496 7.39 -23.87 -30.13
N ALA A 497 7.49 -22.79 -29.32
CA ALA A 497 7.40 -22.88 -27.85
C ALA A 497 6.99 -21.55 -27.15
N PHE A 498 6.36 -20.58 -27.83
CA PHE A 498 6.03 -19.26 -27.25
C PHE A 498 4.55 -18.84 -27.31
N THR A 499 3.62 -19.75 -27.60
CA THR A 499 2.19 -19.43 -27.82
C THR A 499 1.38 -19.11 -26.54
N ARG A 500 2.00 -18.69 -25.43
CA ARG A 500 1.27 -18.31 -24.20
C ARG A 500 1.50 -16.89 -23.69
N VAL A 501 2.39 -16.11 -24.30
CA VAL A 501 2.54 -14.68 -23.98
C VAL A 501 2.08 -13.91 -25.23
N GLY A 502 1.30 -12.84 -25.07
CA GLY A 502 0.77 -12.05 -26.21
C GLY A 502 1.85 -11.56 -27.18
N ARG A 503 1.46 -11.02 -28.34
CA ARG A 503 2.42 -10.53 -29.36
C ARG A 503 3.36 -9.49 -28.73
N ARG A 504 4.67 -9.65 -28.89
CA ARG A 504 5.63 -8.59 -28.57
C ARG A 504 5.65 -7.60 -29.73
N PHE A 505 5.30 -6.35 -29.44
CA PHE A 505 5.38 -5.24 -30.38
C PHE A 505 6.68 -4.47 -30.16
N THR A 506 7.31 -4.05 -31.24
CA THR A 506 8.40 -3.09 -31.24
C THR A 506 7.86 -1.68 -31.01
N LEU A 507 8.68 -0.81 -30.44
CA LEU A 507 8.28 0.58 -30.23
C LEU A 507 8.00 1.31 -31.56
N SER A 508 8.66 0.91 -32.65
CA SER A 508 8.38 1.40 -34.00
C SER A 508 6.97 1.07 -34.47
N GLU A 509 6.48 -0.16 -34.25
CA GLU A 509 5.12 -0.55 -34.60
C GLU A 509 4.11 0.25 -33.78
N ILE A 510 4.36 0.44 -32.48
CA ILE A 510 3.47 1.23 -31.62
C ILE A 510 3.44 2.70 -32.05
N ARG A 511 4.58 3.29 -32.39
CA ARG A 511 4.64 4.67 -32.90
C ARG A 511 3.90 4.80 -34.22
N ALA A 512 4.04 3.84 -35.13
CA ALA A 512 3.28 3.85 -36.38
C ALA A 512 1.76 3.74 -36.12
N ALA A 513 1.35 2.87 -35.20
CA ALA A 513 -0.05 2.65 -34.85
C ALA A 513 -0.71 3.86 -34.15
N THR A 514 0.07 4.71 -33.48
CA THR A 514 -0.40 5.84 -32.66
C THR A 514 -0.05 7.21 -33.23
N ASP A 515 0.40 7.28 -34.49
CA ASP A 515 0.94 8.49 -35.11
C ASP A 515 1.95 9.22 -34.20
N ASN A 516 2.91 8.45 -33.69
CA ASN A 516 3.93 8.88 -32.74
C ASN A 516 3.35 9.43 -31.41
N PHE A 517 2.33 8.75 -30.88
CA PHE A 517 1.61 9.12 -29.65
C PHE A 517 0.93 10.48 -29.75
N ASP A 518 0.24 10.75 -30.86
CA ASP A 518 -0.51 12.00 -31.06
C ASP A 518 -1.62 12.15 -29.99
N ASP A 519 -1.68 13.33 -29.38
CA ASP A 519 -2.64 13.62 -28.30
C ASP A 519 -4.11 13.61 -28.78
N SER A 520 -4.36 13.78 -30.08
CA SER A 520 -5.70 13.67 -30.68
C SER A 520 -6.25 12.24 -30.69
N LEU A 521 -5.37 11.24 -30.57
CA LEU A 521 -5.74 9.82 -30.49
C LEU A 521 -5.97 9.34 -29.05
N VAL A 522 -5.81 10.22 -28.04
CA VAL A 522 -6.03 9.88 -26.63
C VAL A 522 -7.52 9.63 -26.37
N ILE A 523 -7.84 8.42 -25.93
CA ILE A 523 -9.19 7.99 -25.56
C ILE A 523 -9.38 7.81 -24.05
N GLY A 524 -8.30 7.89 -23.27
CA GLY A 524 -8.36 7.82 -21.82
C GLY A 524 -7.09 8.32 -21.15
N VAL A 525 -7.23 8.94 -19.97
CA VAL A 525 -6.13 9.39 -19.12
C VAL A 525 -6.44 8.96 -17.68
N GLY A 526 -5.49 8.29 -17.01
CA GLY A 526 -5.64 7.84 -15.64
C GLY A 526 -4.30 7.74 -14.90
N GLY A 527 -4.33 7.22 -13.67
CA GLY A 527 -3.14 7.07 -12.81
C GLY A 527 -2.01 6.23 -13.42
N PHE A 528 -2.34 5.40 -14.41
CA PHE A 528 -1.38 4.56 -15.13
C PHE A 528 -0.79 5.20 -16.37
N GLY A 529 -1.32 6.32 -16.86
CA GLY A 529 -0.85 6.97 -18.07
C GLY A 529 -1.97 7.23 -19.09
N LYS A 530 -1.58 7.35 -20.36
CA LYS A 530 -2.48 7.67 -21.48
C LYS A 530 -2.84 6.40 -22.26
N VAL A 531 -4.08 6.30 -22.69
CA VAL A 531 -4.57 5.26 -23.60
C VAL A 531 -4.86 5.91 -24.94
N TYR A 532 -4.23 5.40 -25.99
CA TYR A 532 -4.38 5.86 -27.36
C TYR A 532 -5.23 4.87 -28.16
N LYS A 533 -6.07 5.38 -29.04
CA LYS A 533 -6.64 4.58 -30.12
C LYS A 533 -5.59 4.45 -31.22
N GLY A 534 -5.27 3.22 -31.61
CA GLY A 534 -4.34 2.97 -32.70
C GLY A 534 -4.83 1.88 -33.64
N GLU A 535 -4.19 1.78 -34.80
CA GLU A 535 -4.43 0.73 -35.79
C GLU A 535 -3.14 -0.09 -35.94
N ILE A 536 -3.18 -1.38 -35.60
CA ILE A 536 -2.03 -2.27 -35.75
C ILE A 536 -1.92 -2.77 -37.21
N GLU A 537 -0.77 -3.34 -37.59
CA GLU A 537 -0.41 -3.64 -38.99
C GLU A 537 -1.43 -4.42 -39.83
N ASP A 538 -2.31 -5.19 -39.20
CA ASP A 538 -3.38 -5.96 -39.86
C ASP A 538 -4.69 -5.18 -40.07
N GLY A 539 -4.69 -3.88 -39.75
CA GLY A 539 -5.86 -3.00 -39.83
C GLY A 539 -6.79 -3.08 -38.61
N THR A 540 -6.41 -3.85 -37.58
CA THR A 540 -7.24 -3.99 -36.38
C THR A 540 -7.11 -2.77 -35.48
N LEU A 541 -8.24 -2.24 -35.03
CA LEU A 541 -8.26 -1.18 -34.02
C LEU A 541 -7.87 -1.73 -32.65
N ALA A 542 -6.96 -1.03 -31.97
CA ALA A 542 -6.46 -1.39 -30.66
C ALA A 542 -6.49 -0.20 -29.69
N ALA A 543 -6.61 -0.52 -28.39
CA ALA A 543 -6.37 0.42 -27.31
C ALA A 543 -4.94 0.23 -26.78
N ILE A 544 -4.12 1.26 -26.88
CA ILE A 544 -2.69 1.24 -26.58
C ILE A 544 -2.47 2.04 -25.29
N LYS A 545 -2.34 1.33 -24.17
CA LYS A 545 -2.12 1.90 -22.82
C LYS A 545 -0.62 2.05 -22.60
N ARG A 546 -0.12 3.29 -22.62
CA ARG A 546 1.29 3.61 -22.36
C ARG A 546 1.46 4.01 -20.91
N SER A 547 2.24 3.23 -20.17
CA SER A 547 2.51 3.49 -18.75
C SER A 547 3.39 4.72 -18.57
N ASN A 548 3.20 5.45 -17.47
CA ASN A 548 4.11 6.55 -17.11
C ASN A 548 5.46 5.99 -16.61
N PRO A 549 6.60 6.26 -17.28
CA PRO A 549 7.91 5.71 -16.89
C PRO A 549 8.41 6.19 -15.51
N GLN A 550 7.84 7.26 -14.97
CA GLN A 550 8.22 7.84 -13.68
C GLN A 550 7.42 7.29 -12.49
N SER A 551 6.43 6.42 -12.72
CA SER A 551 5.58 5.85 -11.65
C SER A 551 6.06 4.44 -11.28
N GLU A 552 6.49 4.27 -10.04
CA GLU A 552 6.96 3.00 -9.48
C GLU A 552 5.84 1.95 -9.40
N GLN A 553 4.60 2.42 -9.19
CA GLN A 553 3.39 1.62 -9.24
C GLN A 553 3.11 1.06 -10.64
N GLY A 554 3.55 1.75 -11.70
CA GLY A 554 3.25 1.39 -13.09
C GLY A 554 3.90 0.07 -13.57
N LEU A 555 5.08 -0.29 -13.03
CA LEU A 555 5.81 -1.50 -13.42
C LEU A 555 5.15 -2.77 -12.87
N ALA A 556 4.88 -2.82 -11.57
CA ALA A 556 4.25 -3.99 -10.94
C ALA A 556 2.87 -4.30 -11.54
N GLU A 557 2.12 -3.25 -11.88
CA GLU A 557 0.82 -3.40 -12.52
C GLU A 557 0.93 -3.86 -13.98
N PHE A 558 1.93 -3.38 -14.72
CA PHE A 558 2.24 -3.86 -16.07
C PHE A 558 2.59 -5.35 -16.08
N GLU A 559 3.48 -5.80 -15.19
CA GLU A 559 3.86 -7.21 -15.07
C GLU A 559 2.68 -8.10 -14.63
N THR A 560 1.92 -7.65 -13.62
CA THR A 560 0.72 -8.37 -13.14
C THR A 560 -0.30 -8.51 -14.26
N GLU A 561 -0.51 -7.46 -15.06
CA GLU A 561 -1.48 -7.46 -16.14
C GLU A 561 -1.07 -8.40 -17.28
N ILE A 562 0.22 -8.44 -17.65
CA ILE A 562 0.74 -9.44 -18.59
C ILE A 562 0.57 -10.85 -18.02
N GLU A 563 0.93 -11.08 -16.76
CA GLU A 563 0.82 -12.39 -16.13
C GLU A 563 -0.63 -12.89 -16.11
N MET A 564 -1.57 -12.07 -15.65
CA MET A 564 -2.98 -12.44 -15.52
C MET A 564 -3.62 -12.64 -16.89
N LEU A 565 -3.50 -11.67 -17.81
CA LEU A 565 -4.16 -11.74 -19.12
C LEU A 565 -3.52 -12.74 -20.09
N SER A 566 -2.27 -13.17 -19.84
CA SER A 566 -1.68 -14.30 -20.57
C SER A 566 -2.39 -15.63 -20.27
N LYS A 567 -2.99 -15.75 -19.09
CA LYS A 567 -3.66 -16.97 -18.60
C LYS A 567 -5.18 -16.93 -18.78
N LEU A 568 -5.77 -15.73 -18.95
CA LEU A 568 -7.21 -15.52 -18.92
C LEU A 568 -7.79 -15.18 -20.30
N ARG A 569 -8.80 -15.94 -20.72
CA ARG A 569 -9.57 -15.65 -21.95
C ARG A 569 -11.04 -15.94 -21.74
N HIS A 570 -11.87 -14.91 -21.83
CA HIS A 570 -13.31 -15.03 -21.66
C HIS A 570 -14.04 -13.87 -22.35
N ARG A 571 -15.27 -14.12 -22.85
CA ARG A 571 -16.06 -13.13 -23.61
C ARG A 571 -16.30 -11.82 -22.85
N HIS A 572 -16.35 -11.89 -21.52
CA HIS A 572 -16.60 -10.76 -20.62
C HIS A 572 -15.35 -10.24 -19.91
N LEU A 573 -14.15 -10.53 -20.43
CA LEU A 573 -12.89 -9.91 -20.02
C LEU A 573 -12.24 -9.27 -21.25
N VAL A 574 -11.60 -8.11 -21.09
CA VAL A 574 -10.89 -7.45 -22.18
C VAL A 574 -9.64 -8.25 -22.53
N SER A 575 -9.47 -8.55 -23.82
CA SER A 575 -8.38 -9.36 -24.34
C SER A 575 -7.11 -8.54 -24.54
N LEU A 576 -5.99 -9.00 -23.97
CA LEU A 576 -4.66 -8.49 -24.27
C LEU A 576 -4.20 -9.05 -25.62
N ILE A 577 -3.95 -8.17 -26.60
CA ILE A 577 -3.39 -8.52 -27.91
C ILE A 577 -1.88 -8.74 -27.77
N GLY A 578 -1.22 -7.87 -27.01
CA GLY A 578 0.22 -7.93 -26.82
C GLY A 578 0.78 -6.79 -25.98
N PHE A 579 2.09 -6.66 -25.97
CA PHE A 579 2.80 -5.66 -25.17
C PHE A 579 4.10 -5.22 -25.84
N CYS A 580 4.60 -4.05 -25.47
CA CYS A 580 5.91 -3.52 -25.80
C CYS A 580 6.66 -3.21 -24.51
N ASP A 581 7.92 -3.64 -24.45
CA ASP A 581 8.87 -3.36 -23.37
C ASP A 581 10.23 -3.08 -24.02
N GLU A 582 10.36 -1.91 -24.61
CA GLU A 582 11.57 -1.45 -25.31
C GLU A 582 11.90 -0.03 -24.88
N GLN A 583 13.20 0.28 -24.72
CA GLN A 583 13.66 1.65 -24.44
C GLN A 583 13.02 2.29 -23.18
N ASN A 584 12.70 1.47 -22.17
CA ASN A 584 12.02 1.91 -20.94
C ASN A 584 10.57 2.38 -21.15
N GLU A 585 9.96 1.99 -22.28
CA GLU A 585 8.53 2.16 -22.58
C GLU A 585 7.77 0.87 -22.25
N MET A 586 6.86 0.94 -21.28
CA MET A 586 5.97 -0.16 -20.93
C MET A 586 4.58 0.11 -21.53
N ILE A 587 4.19 -0.67 -22.53
CA ILE A 587 2.96 -0.42 -23.30
C ILE A 587 2.15 -1.71 -23.45
N LEU A 588 0.87 -1.66 -23.11
CA LEU A 588 -0.07 -2.76 -23.25
C LEU A 588 -1.02 -2.48 -24.42
N VAL A 589 -1.26 -3.49 -25.25
CA VAL A 589 -2.11 -3.40 -26.44
C VAL A 589 -3.32 -4.30 -26.25
N TYR A 590 -4.51 -3.71 -26.20
CA TYR A 590 -5.78 -4.40 -26.00
C TYR A 590 -6.68 -4.30 -27.24
N GLU A 591 -7.71 -5.15 -27.28
CA GLU A 591 -8.85 -4.92 -28.15
C GLU A 591 -9.49 -3.55 -27.87
N TYR A 592 -9.94 -2.87 -28.94
CA TYR A 592 -10.59 -1.57 -28.81
C TYR A 592 -12.06 -1.70 -28.40
N MET A 593 -12.44 -0.98 -27.35
CA MET A 593 -13.80 -0.99 -26.79
C MET A 593 -14.58 0.22 -27.30
N ALA A 594 -15.33 0.04 -28.39
CA ALA A 594 -15.91 1.14 -29.17
C ALA A 594 -16.89 2.05 -28.43
N ASN A 595 -17.58 1.54 -27.40
CA ASN A 595 -18.53 2.32 -26.60
C ASN A 595 -17.94 2.77 -25.25
N GLY A 596 -16.61 2.70 -25.07
CA GLY A 596 -15.94 3.24 -23.89
C GLY A 596 -16.35 2.56 -22.57
N THR A 597 -16.39 3.33 -21.49
CA THR A 597 -16.67 2.82 -20.13
C THR A 597 -18.16 2.84 -19.81
N LEU A 598 -18.62 1.92 -18.95
CA LEU A 598 -19.98 1.95 -18.41
C LEU A 598 -20.29 3.28 -17.71
N ARG A 599 -19.33 3.83 -16.96
CA ARG A 599 -19.47 5.15 -16.32
C ARG A 599 -19.84 6.24 -17.32
N SER A 600 -19.21 6.26 -18.50
CA SER A 600 -19.41 7.29 -19.52
C SER A 600 -20.86 7.37 -20.00
N HIS A 601 -21.59 6.25 -19.99
CA HIS A 601 -23.02 6.25 -20.32
C HIS A 601 -23.95 6.54 -19.14
N LEU A 602 -23.42 6.55 -17.91
CA LEU A 602 -24.18 6.93 -16.72
C LEU A 602 -24.11 8.46 -16.53
N PHE A 603 -22.90 9.02 -16.45
CA PHE A 603 -22.70 10.44 -16.21
C PHE A 603 -21.30 10.92 -16.61
N GLY A 604 -21.15 12.24 -16.81
CA GLY A 604 -19.84 12.88 -17.02
C GLY A 604 -19.27 12.73 -18.44
N SER A 605 -20.10 12.39 -19.42
CA SER A 605 -19.73 12.31 -20.84
C SER A 605 -20.95 12.53 -21.72
N ASP A 606 -20.71 12.80 -23.01
CA ASP A 606 -21.74 12.98 -24.03
C ASP A 606 -22.23 11.66 -24.66
N PHE A 607 -21.85 10.51 -24.10
CA PHE A 607 -22.34 9.22 -24.61
C PHE A 607 -23.85 9.08 -24.37
N PRO A 608 -24.61 8.47 -25.31
CA PRO A 608 -26.03 8.23 -25.13
C PRO A 608 -26.32 7.42 -23.86
N PRO A 609 -27.30 7.81 -23.03
CA PRO A 609 -27.60 7.08 -21.81
C PRO A 609 -28.13 5.68 -22.11
N LEU A 610 -27.68 4.69 -21.33
CA LEU A 610 -28.17 3.32 -21.45
C LEU A 610 -29.60 3.19 -20.92
N THR A 611 -30.41 2.42 -21.66
CA THR A 611 -31.73 1.94 -21.20
C THR A 611 -31.61 1.03 -19.98
N TRP A 612 -32.72 0.81 -19.26
CA TRP A 612 -32.71 -0.12 -18.12
C TRP A 612 -32.27 -1.53 -18.54
N LYS A 613 -32.76 -2.04 -19.68
CA LYS A 613 -32.33 -3.33 -20.24
C LYS A 613 -30.81 -3.39 -20.46
N GLN A 614 -30.24 -2.39 -21.13
CA GLN A 614 -28.79 -2.36 -21.39
C GLN A 614 -27.96 -2.27 -20.11
N ARG A 615 -28.45 -1.54 -19.08
CA ARG A 615 -27.82 -1.50 -17.76
C ARG A 615 -27.81 -2.89 -17.10
N LEU A 616 -28.91 -3.61 -17.16
CA LEU A 616 -29.00 -4.99 -16.66
C LEU A 616 -28.06 -5.93 -17.41
N GLU A 617 -28.00 -5.83 -18.74
CA GLU A 617 -27.09 -6.62 -19.59
C GLU A 617 -25.62 -6.32 -19.28
N ALA A 618 -25.28 -5.05 -19.07
CA ALA A 618 -23.92 -4.64 -18.68
C ALA A 618 -23.52 -5.21 -17.31
N CYS A 619 -24.39 -5.08 -16.30
CA CYS A 619 -24.16 -5.69 -14.98
C CYS A 619 -24.05 -7.22 -15.08
N THR A 620 -24.90 -7.86 -15.89
CA THR A 620 -24.87 -9.31 -16.11
C THR A 620 -23.56 -9.75 -16.76
N GLY A 621 -23.07 -9.01 -17.77
CA GLY A 621 -21.79 -9.27 -18.43
C GLY A 621 -20.61 -9.13 -17.47
N ALA A 622 -20.56 -8.04 -16.70
CA ALA A 622 -19.54 -7.83 -15.68
C ALA A 622 -19.57 -8.95 -14.60
N ALA A 623 -20.75 -9.37 -14.15
CA ALA A 623 -20.91 -10.47 -13.21
C ALA A 623 -20.42 -11.82 -13.78
N ARG A 624 -20.64 -12.09 -15.08
CA ARG A 624 -20.07 -13.26 -15.76
C ARG A 624 -18.54 -13.23 -15.80
N GLY A 625 -17.97 -12.06 -16.08
CA GLY A 625 -16.52 -11.86 -16.03
C GLY A 625 -15.94 -12.15 -14.65
N LEU A 626 -16.49 -11.54 -13.60
CA LEU A 626 -16.07 -11.75 -12.22
C LEU A 626 -16.28 -13.18 -11.72
N HIS A 627 -17.41 -13.80 -12.06
CA HIS A 627 -17.65 -15.20 -11.74
C HIS A 627 -16.58 -16.12 -12.35
N TYR A 628 -16.24 -15.89 -13.63
CA TYR A 628 -15.16 -16.62 -14.29
C TYR A 628 -13.80 -16.43 -13.57
N LEU A 629 -13.48 -15.22 -13.12
CA LEU A 629 -12.23 -14.99 -12.36
C LEU A 629 -12.24 -15.77 -11.03
N HIS A 630 -13.35 -15.73 -10.30
CA HIS A 630 -13.46 -16.36 -8.98
C HIS A 630 -13.46 -17.90 -9.03
N THR A 631 -13.94 -18.51 -10.12
CA THR A 631 -14.09 -19.97 -10.22
C THR A 631 -13.29 -20.65 -11.33
N GLY A 632 -12.72 -19.90 -12.27
CA GLY A 632 -12.11 -20.42 -13.49
C GLY A 632 -10.65 -20.82 -13.39
N ALA A 633 -9.95 -20.44 -12.31
CA ALA A 633 -8.54 -20.73 -12.07
C ALA A 633 -8.34 -21.62 -10.83
N ASP A 634 -7.25 -22.39 -10.78
CA ASP A 634 -6.95 -23.34 -9.69
C ASP A 634 -6.95 -22.72 -8.28
N ARG A 635 -6.69 -21.40 -8.18
CA ARG A 635 -6.72 -20.64 -6.91
C ARG A 635 -7.76 -19.52 -6.87
N GLY A 636 -8.62 -19.40 -7.89
CA GLY A 636 -9.46 -18.21 -8.10
C GLY A 636 -8.63 -16.92 -8.26
N ILE A 637 -9.18 -15.91 -8.93
CA ILE A 637 -8.49 -14.62 -9.11
C ILE A 637 -9.40 -13.53 -8.56
N ILE A 638 -8.85 -12.69 -7.67
CA ILE A 638 -9.55 -11.55 -7.08
C ILE A 638 -9.12 -10.31 -7.86
N HIS A 639 -10.09 -9.60 -8.43
CA HIS A 639 -9.84 -8.44 -9.31
C HIS A 639 -9.39 -7.21 -8.53
N ARG A 640 -9.95 -6.97 -7.34
CA ARG A 640 -9.56 -5.94 -6.36
C ARG A 640 -9.83 -4.48 -6.74
N ASP A 641 -10.18 -4.18 -7.99
CA ASP A 641 -10.52 -2.83 -8.47
C ASP A 641 -11.78 -2.80 -9.37
N VAL A 642 -12.83 -3.45 -8.89
CA VAL A 642 -14.14 -3.46 -9.57
C VAL A 642 -14.82 -2.10 -9.45
N LYS A 643 -15.01 -1.41 -10.58
CA LYS A 643 -15.67 -0.10 -10.69
C LYS A 643 -16.23 0.12 -12.10
N THR A 644 -17.15 1.08 -12.28
CA THR A 644 -17.79 1.35 -13.58
C THR A 644 -16.84 1.88 -14.66
N THR A 645 -15.67 2.43 -14.29
CA THR A 645 -14.63 2.81 -15.28
C THR A 645 -13.85 1.61 -15.81
N ASN A 646 -13.84 0.49 -15.08
CA ASN A 646 -13.14 -0.75 -15.45
C ASN A 646 -14.09 -1.78 -16.07
N ILE A 647 -15.34 -1.38 -16.33
CA ILE A 647 -16.31 -2.16 -17.11
C ILE A 647 -16.45 -1.45 -18.45
N LEU A 648 -15.90 -2.03 -19.51
CA LEU A 648 -15.88 -1.46 -20.86
C LEU A 648 -16.94 -2.11 -21.74
N LEU A 649 -17.46 -1.36 -22.71
CA LEU A 649 -18.51 -1.80 -23.64
C LEU A 649 -17.96 -1.91 -25.06
N ASP A 650 -18.10 -3.10 -25.67
CA ASP A 650 -17.73 -3.30 -27.07
C ASP A 650 -18.75 -2.64 -28.01
N GLU A 651 -18.51 -2.74 -29.33
CA GLU A 651 -19.40 -2.23 -30.38
C GLU A 651 -20.86 -2.70 -30.28
N ASN A 652 -21.10 -3.85 -29.65
CA ASN A 652 -22.42 -4.46 -29.46
C ASN A 652 -22.98 -4.23 -28.03
N PHE A 653 -22.38 -3.30 -27.27
CA PHE A 653 -22.71 -3.02 -25.87
C PHE A 653 -22.49 -4.22 -24.92
N VAL A 654 -21.66 -5.19 -25.30
CA VAL A 654 -21.29 -6.29 -24.41
C VAL A 654 -20.26 -5.78 -23.40
N ALA A 655 -20.59 -5.92 -22.11
CA ALA A 655 -19.70 -5.52 -21.03
C ALA A 655 -18.54 -6.51 -20.84
N LYS A 656 -17.33 -5.96 -20.67
CA LYS A 656 -16.10 -6.69 -20.37
C LYS A 656 -15.34 -6.03 -19.20
N MET A 657 -14.83 -6.84 -18.28
CA MET A 657 -13.95 -6.38 -17.21
C MET A 657 -12.56 -6.08 -17.75
N ALA A 658 -11.99 -4.97 -17.32
CA ALA A 658 -10.67 -4.47 -17.72
C ALA A 658 -9.81 -4.14 -16.49
N ASP A 659 -8.52 -3.87 -16.74
CA ASP A 659 -7.56 -3.33 -15.76
C ASP A 659 -7.21 -4.31 -14.62
N PHE A 660 -6.33 -5.26 -14.96
CA PHE A 660 -5.94 -6.35 -14.05
C PHE A 660 -4.68 -6.05 -13.23
N GLY A 661 -4.13 -4.84 -13.32
CA GLY A 661 -2.87 -4.46 -12.66
C GLY A 661 -2.85 -4.67 -11.14
N LEU A 662 -4.02 -4.62 -10.49
CA LEU A 662 -4.15 -4.85 -9.03
C LEU A 662 -4.58 -6.28 -8.64
N SER A 663 -4.85 -7.13 -9.63
CA SER A 663 -5.40 -8.47 -9.42
C SER A 663 -4.44 -9.38 -8.65
N LYS A 664 -4.99 -10.36 -7.93
CA LYS A 664 -4.20 -11.30 -7.15
C LYS A 664 -4.84 -12.68 -7.16
N ASP A 665 -4.01 -13.72 -7.12
CA ASP A 665 -4.50 -15.07 -6.88
C ASP A 665 -5.24 -15.12 -5.54
N GLY A 666 -6.31 -15.92 -5.49
CA GLY A 666 -7.06 -16.19 -4.28
C GLY A 666 -6.26 -16.99 -3.26
N PRO A 667 -6.85 -17.22 -2.07
CA PRO A 667 -6.15 -17.88 -0.98
C PRO A 667 -5.68 -19.30 -1.37
N ALA A 668 -4.51 -19.69 -0.85
CA ALA A 668 -4.04 -21.07 -0.94
C ALA A 668 -5.02 -22.02 -0.21
N LEU A 669 -5.02 -23.31 -0.56
CA LEU A 669 -5.98 -24.31 -0.07
C LEU A 669 -6.05 -24.45 1.47
N ASP A 670 -5.01 -24.00 2.18
CA ASP A 670 -4.89 -23.99 3.63
C ASP A 670 -5.36 -22.69 4.30
N HIS A 671 -5.63 -21.63 3.53
CA HIS A 671 -5.97 -20.30 4.02
C HIS A 671 -7.37 -19.87 3.57
N THR A 672 -8.01 -18.97 4.33
CA THR A 672 -9.36 -18.46 4.02
C THR A 672 -9.34 -17.08 3.35
N HIS A 673 -8.18 -16.43 3.28
CA HIS A 673 -7.99 -15.07 2.77
C HIS A 673 -6.55 -14.84 2.32
N VAL A 674 -6.33 -13.75 1.60
CA VAL A 674 -5.02 -13.27 1.18
C VAL A 674 -4.65 -12.05 2.02
N SER A 675 -3.64 -12.18 2.90
CA SER A 675 -3.10 -11.06 3.67
C SER A 675 -2.26 -10.16 2.75
N THR A 676 -2.70 -8.93 2.53
CA THR A 676 -2.06 -8.01 1.58
C THR A 676 -2.33 -6.55 1.95
N ALA A 677 -1.42 -5.65 1.59
CA ALA A 677 -1.66 -4.21 1.68
C ALA A 677 -3.00 -3.83 1.06
N VAL A 678 -3.69 -2.81 1.55
CA VAL A 678 -4.98 -2.42 1.00
C VAL A 678 -4.77 -1.66 -0.31
N LYS A 679 -5.33 -2.15 -1.42
CA LYS A 679 -5.37 -1.45 -2.72
C LYS A 679 -6.78 -1.54 -3.30
N GLY A 680 -7.17 -0.54 -4.09
CA GLY A 680 -8.48 -0.43 -4.73
C GLY A 680 -9.01 1.01 -4.75
N SER A 681 -10.07 1.26 -5.51
CA SER A 681 -10.62 2.62 -5.66
C SER A 681 -11.51 3.05 -4.50
N PHE A 682 -11.26 4.25 -3.97
CA PHE A 682 -12.01 4.83 -2.87
C PHE A 682 -13.51 4.96 -3.21
N GLY A 683 -14.38 4.61 -2.27
CA GLY A 683 -15.84 4.52 -2.46
C GLY A 683 -16.35 3.13 -2.87
N TYR A 684 -15.54 2.30 -3.54
CA TYR A 684 -15.87 0.91 -3.87
C TYR A 684 -15.28 -0.10 -2.87
N LEU A 685 -14.34 0.35 -2.04
CA LEU A 685 -13.52 -0.52 -1.19
C LEU A 685 -14.33 -1.24 -0.11
N ASP A 686 -14.14 -2.57 -0.03
CA ASP A 686 -14.73 -3.41 1.01
C ASP A 686 -14.27 -2.99 2.43
N PRO A 687 -15.20 -2.60 3.33
CA PRO A 687 -14.87 -2.16 4.68
C PRO A 687 -14.32 -3.27 5.59
N GLU A 688 -14.61 -4.54 5.30
CA GLU A 688 -14.00 -5.67 6.01
C GLU A 688 -12.54 -5.87 5.58
N TYR A 689 -12.29 -5.87 4.26
CA TYR A 689 -10.94 -5.91 3.71
C TYR A 689 -10.10 -4.71 4.19
N PHE A 690 -10.66 -3.50 4.17
CA PHE A 690 -9.97 -2.30 4.65
C PHE A 690 -9.56 -2.41 6.13
N ARG A 691 -10.46 -2.93 6.99
CA ARG A 691 -10.20 -3.06 8.43
C ARG A 691 -9.28 -4.23 8.79
N ARG A 692 -9.39 -5.35 8.08
CA ARG A 692 -8.72 -6.62 8.43
C ARG A 692 -7.49 -6.93 7.57
N GLN A 693 -7.30 -6.22 6.46
CA GLN A 693 -6.29 -6.53 5.44
C GLN A 693 -6.39 -7.95 4.85
N HIS A 694 -7.56 -8.58 5.01
CA HIS A 694 -7.87 -9.91 4.51
C HIS A 694 -8.64 -9.77 3.19
N LEU A 695 -7.94 -9.95 2.08
CA LEU A 695 -8.55 -9.90 0.75
C LEU A 695 -9.20 -11.26 0.44
N THR A 696 -10.45 -11.22 -0.01
CA THR A 696 -11.22 -12.41 -0.42
C THR A 696 -12.00 -12.10 -1.70
N GLU A 697 -12.54 -13.11 -2.36
CA GLU A 697 -13.46 -12.93 -3.49
C GLU A 697 -14.72 -12.13 -3.09
N LYS A 698 -15.07 -12.13 -1.81
CA LYS A 698 -16.18 -11.33 -1.25
C LYS A 698 -15.90 -9.83 -1.23
N SER A 699 -14.64 -9.43 -1.37
CA SER A 699 -14.26 -8.02 -1.52
C SER A 699 -14.68 -7.50 -2.89
N ASP A 700 -14.51 -8.27 -3.96
CA ASP A 700 -15.03 -7.92 -5.30
C ASP A 700 -16.57 -7.88 -5.30
N VAL A 701 -17.23 -8.77 -4.55
CA VAL A 701 -18.70 -8.77 -4.42
C VAL A 701 -19.20 -7.46 -3.80
N TYR A 702 -18.51 -6.94 -2.78
CA TYR A 702 -18.85 -5.65 -2.18
C TYR A 702 -18.71 -4.51 -3.19
N SER A 703 -17.55 -4.42 -3.85
CA SER A 703 -17.30 -3.41 -4.88
C SER A 703 -18.33 -3.47 -6.01
N PHE A 704 -18.73 -4.69 -6.41
CA PHE A 704 -19.80 -4.89 -7.38
C PHE A 704 -21.17 -4.41 -6.86
N GLY A 705 -21.46 -4.57 -5.57
CA GLY A 705 -22.65 -3.97 -4.95
C GLY A 705 -22.71 -2.44 -5.08
N VAL A 706 -21.55 -1.77 -4.95
CA VAL A 706 -21.44 -0.32 -5.19
C VAL A 706 -21.71 0.01 -6.67
N VAL A 707 -21.16 -0.77 -7.60
CA VAL A 707 -21.43 -0.65 -9.05
C VAL A 707 -22.94 -0.75 -9.34
N LEU A 708 -23.66 -1.68 -8.70
CA LEU A 708 -25.11 -1.80 -8.90
C LEU A 708 -25.85 -0.51 -8.50
N PHE A 709 -25.52 0.10 -7.36
CA PHE A 709 -26.16 1.36 -6.98
C PHE A 709 -25.74 2.53 -7.86
N GLU A 710 -24.50 2.56 -8.34
CA GLU A 710 -24.05 3.55 -9.32
C GLU A 710 -24.82 3.45 -10.64
N VAL A 711 -25.08 2.24 -11.11
CA VAL A 711 -25.88 1.99 -12.32
C VAL A 711 -27.34 2.44 -12.16
N VAL A 712 -27.92 2.28 -10.97
CA VAL A 712 -29.31 2.70 -10.70
C VAL A 712 -29.42 4.21 -10.51
N CYS A 713 -28.53 4.81 -9.73
CA CYS A 713 -28.62 6.21 -9.34
C CYS A 713 -27.99 7.15 -10.38
N SER A 714 -27.09 6.64 -11.21
CA SER A 714 -26.38 7.37 -12.26
C SER A 714 -25.68 8.63 -11.73
N ARG A 715 -24.93 8.43 -10.65
CA ARG A 715 -24.26 9.48 -9.90
C ARG A 715 -22.88 8.98 -9.44
N PRO A 716 -21.85 9.85 -9.35
CA PRO A 716 -20.55 9.48 -8.79
C PRO A 716 -20.68 8.85 -7.39
N VAL A 717 -19.91 7.78 -7.15
CA VAL A 717 -19.89 7.06 -5.86
C VAL A 717 -19.50 7.97 -4.69
N ILE A 718 -18.58 8.91 -4.95
CA ILE A 718 -18.21 9.97 -4.01
C ILE A 718 -18.48 11.30 -4.71
N ASN A 719 -19.38 12.10 -4.14
CA ASN A 719 -19.62 13.47 -4.60
C ASN A 719 -19.58 14.43 -3.40
N PRO A 720 -18.47 15.15 -3.19
CA PRO A 720 -18.30 16.08 -2.08
C PRO A 720 -19.27 17.27 -2.10
N SER A 721 -19.79 17.63 -3.28
CA SER A 721 -20.70 18.78 -3.43
C SER A 721 -22.12 18.54 -2.90
N LEU A 722 -22.42 17.33 -2.42
CA LEU A 722 -23.74 16.94 -1.92
C LEU A 722 -23.80 16.91 -0.39
N PRO A 723 -24.99 16.97 0.22
CA PRO A 723 -25.14 16.95 1.67
C PRO A 723 -24.47 15.72 2.29
N LYS A 724 -23.99 15.87 3.52
CA LYS A 724 -23.17 14.87 4.21
C LYS A 724 -23.67 13.44 4.17
N ASP A 725 -24.97 13.23 4.38
CA ASP A 725 -25.57 11.89 4.39
C ASP A 725 -25.74 11.29 3.00
N GLN A 726 -25.38 12.06 1.96
CA GLN A 726 -25.48 11.66 0.56
C GLN A 726 -24.11 11.51 -0.09
N ILE A 727 -23.01 11.96 0.49
CA ILE A 727 -21.67 12.01 -0.16
C ILE A 727 -21.25 10.63 -0.68
N ASN A 728 -21.34 9.60 0.17
CA ASN A 728 -21.09 8.21 -0.20
C ASN A 728 -22.37 7.58 -0.76
N LEU A 729 -22.33 7.21 -2.04
CA LEU A 729 -23.47 6.62 -2.74
C LEU A 729 -23.94 5.32 -2.10
N ALA A 730 -23.02 4.44 -1.69
CA ALA A 730 -23.38 3.13 -1.14
C ALA A 730 -24.15 3.29 0.18
N GLU A 731 -23.68 4.14 1.09
CA GLU A 731 -24.36 4.41 2.37
C GLU A 731 -25.73 5.08 2.14
N TRP A 732 -25.78 6.07 1.25
CA TRP A 732 -27.00 6.79 0.93
C TRP A 732 -28.04 5.88 0.26
N ALA A 733 -27.65 5.13 -0.76
CA ALA A 733 -28.56 4.21 -1.46
C ALA A 733 -29.04 3.07 -0.56
N MET A 734 -28.17 2.55 0.33
CA MET A 734 -28.56 1.55 1.33
C MET A 734 -29.64 2.07 2.28
N LYS A 735 -29.60 3.35 2.67
CA LYS A 735 -30.64 3.97 3.52
C LYS A 735 -32.01 3.92 2.84
N TRP A 736 -32.09 4.33 1.57
CA TRP A 736 -33.34 4.31 0.80
C TRP A 736 -33.81 2.90 0.46
N GLN A 737 -32.88 1.99 0.16
CA GLN A 737 -33.18 0.59 -0.11
C GLN A 737 -33.78 -0.11 1.13
N ARG A 738 -33.24 0.15 2.33
CA ARG A 738 -33.78 -0.37 3.60
C ARG A 738 -35.18 0.18 3.90
N GLN A 739 -35.47 1.40 3.43
CA GLN A 739 -36.81 2.01 3.50
C GLN A 739 -37.73 1.55 2.35
N ARG A 740 -37.27 0.62 1.50
CA ARG A 740 -38.01 0.11 0.33
C ARG A 740 -38.48 1.21 -0.63
N SER A 741 -37.70 2.30 -0.73
CA SER A 741 -38.04 3.50 -1.49
C SER A 741 -36.95 3.85 -2.52
N LEU A 742 -36.40 2.83 -3.20
CA LEU A 742 -35.27 3.00 -4.14
C LEU A 742 -35.65 3.86 -5.36
N GLU A 743 -36.91 3.85 -5.76
CA GLU A 743 -37.50 4.66 -6.83
C GLU A 743 -37.38 6.18 -6.60
N THR A 744 -37.13 6.60 -5.36
CA THR A 744 -36.89 8.02 -5.04
C THR A 744 -35.53 8.51 -5.52
N ILE A 745 -34.54 7.61 -5.58
CA ILE A 745 -33.14 7.91 -5.90
C ILE A 745 -32.68 7.34 -7.24
N ILE A 746 -33.56 6.65 -7.96
CA ILE A 746 -33.27 6.18 -9.32
C ILE A 746 -32.97 7.34 -10.27
N ASP A 747 -32.09 7.09 -11.23
CA ASP A 747 -31.84 7.95 -12.37
C ASP A 747 -33.17 8.45 -12.98
N PRO A 748 -33.39 9.77 -13.06
CA PRO A 748 -34.60 10.34 -13.63
C PRO A 748 -34.91 9.83 -15.05
N ARG A 749 -33.89 9.49 -15.85
CA ARG A 749 -34.03 8.97 -17.21
C ARG A 749 -34.64 7.56 -17.28
N LEU A 750 -34.64 6.83 -16.17
CA LEU A 750 -35.21 5.49 -16.07
C LEU A 750 -36.68 5.50 -15.57
N ARG A 751 -37.16 6.64 -15.04
CA ARG A 751 -38.53 6.74 -14.50
C ARG A 751 -39.56 6.42 -15.57
N GLY A 752 -40.47 5.49 -15.27
CA GLY A 752 -41.52 5.02 -16.20
C GLY A 752 -41.05 3.98 -17.23
N ASN A 753 -39.74 3.78 -17.41
CA ASN A 753 -39.16 2.84 -18.38
C ASN A 753 -38.47 1.63 -17.71
N SER A 754 -38.66 1.45 -16.41
CA SER A 754 -38.13 0.33 -15.63
C SER A 754 -39.27 -0.44 -14.98
N CYS A 755 -39.24 -1.78 -15.09
CA CYS A 755 -40.16 -2.65 -14.38
C CYS A 755 -39.96 -2.50 -12.85
N PRO A 756 -41.00 -2.14 -12.07
CA PRO A 756 -40.87 -1.94 -10.62
C PRO A 756 -40.36 -3.18 -9.87
N GLU A 757 -40.83 -4.37 -10.24
CA GLU A 757 -40.40 -5.64 -9.65
C GLU A 757 -38.93 -5.95 -9.95
N SER A 758 -38.50 -5.67 -11.18
CA SER A 758 -37.11 -5.78 -11.62
C SER A 758 -36.21 -4.85 -10.80
N LEU A 759 -36.59 -3.57 -10.67
CA LEU A 759 -35.84 -2.58 -9.89
C LEU A 759 -35.74 -2.96 -8.41
N LYS A 760 -36.85 -3.41 -7.80
CA LYS A 760 -36.88 -3.86 -6.41
C LYS A 760 -35.91 -5.02 -6.20
N LYS A 761 -35.96 -6.03 -7.07
CA LYS A 761 -35.10 -7.21 -6.97
C LYS A 761 -33.63 -6.85 -7.21
N PHE A 762 -33.36 -5.92 -8.12
CA PHE A 762 -32.02 -5.38 -8.34
C PHE A 762 -31.45 -4.71 -7.07
N GLY A 763 -32.24 -3.87 -6.39
CA GLY A 763 -31.87 -3.27 -5.11
C GLY A 763 -31.61 -4.30 -4.00
N GLU A 764 -32.40 -5.38 -3.93
CA GLU A 764 -32.18 -6.48 -2.96
C GLU A 764 -30.84 -7.21 -3.20
N ILE A 765 -30.39 -7.32 -4.45
CA ILE A 765 -29.08 -7.90 -4.78
C ILE A 765 -27.97 -6.97 -4.28
N ALA A 766 -28.05 -5.69 -4.62
CA ALA A 766 -27.07 -4.68 -4.19
C ALA A 766 -26.96 -4.63 -2.65
N GLU A 767 -28.10 -4.68 -1.95
CA GLU A 767 -28.17 -4.73 -0.48
C GLU A 767 -27.41 -5.93 0.10
N LYS A 768 -27.57 -7.12 -0.49
CA LYS A 768 -26.86 -8.34 -0.05
C LYS A 768 -25.36 -8.28 -0.36
N CYS A 769 -24.98 -7.73 -1.50
CA CYS A 769 -23.57 -7.54 -1.86
C CYS A 769 -22.86 -6.60 -0.88
N LEU A 770 -23.56 -5.59 -0.37
CA LEU A 770 -23.02 -4.58 0.56
C LEU A 770 -23.15 -4.96 2.04
N ALA A 771 -23.36 -6.24 2.36
CA ALA A 771 -23.37 -6.70 3.74
C ALA A 771 -22.02 -6.41 4.44
N ASP A 772 -22.06 -6.01 5.71
CA ASP A 772 -20.87 -5.60 6.48
C ASP A 772 -19.86 -6.74 6.65
N GLU A 773 -20.33 -7.98 6.73
CA GLU A 773 -19.49 -9.19 6.83
C GLU A 773 -19.52 -9.96 5.50
N GLY A 774 -18.35 -10.25 4.94
CA GLY A 774 -18.15 -10.95 3.67
C GLY A 774 -18.76 -12.36 3.63
N ARG A 775 -18.86 -13.04 4.77
CA ARG A 775 -19.55 -14.35 4.86
C ARG A 775 -21.06 -14.27 4.56
N ASN A 776 -21.68 -13.11 4.79
CA ASN A 776 -23.10 -12.87 4.54
C ASN A 776 -23.36 -12.40 3.10
N ARG A 777 -22.30 -12.03 2.36
CA ARG A 777 -22.40 -11.66 0.96
C ARG A 777 -22.57 -12.89 0.09
N PRO A 778 -23.38 -12.83 -0.99
CA PRO A 778 -23.50 -13.91 -1.95
C PRO A 778 -22.17 -14.16 -2.69
N THR A 779 -22.06 -15.29 -3.36
CA THR A 779 -21.02 -15.53 -4.37
C THR A 779 -21.37 -14.81 -5.67
N MET A 780 -20.39 -14.51 -6.53
CA MET A 780 -20.68 -13.91 -7.83
C MET A 780 -21.56 -14.79 -8.73
N GLY A 781 -21.55 -16.12 -8.55
CA GLY A 781 -22.48 -17.01 -9.24
C GLY A 781 -23.94 -16.81 -8.81
N GLU A 782 -24.20 -16.60 -7.52
CA GLU A 782 -25.54 -16.28 -7.01
C GLU A 782 -25.98 -14.87 -7.46
N VAL A 783 -25.07 -13.90 -7.45
CA VAL A 783 -25.32 -12.54 -7.97
C VAL A 783 -25.71 -12.61 -9.46
N LEU A 784 -24.95 -13.36 -10.26
CA LEU A 784 -25.23 -13.56 -11.69
C LEU A 784 -26.61 -14.17 -11.90
N TRP A 785 -26.94 -15.25 -11.18
CA TRP A 785 -28.25 -15.88 -11.29
C TRP A 785 -29.40 -14.91 -10.98
N HIS A 786 -29.23 -14.09 -9.94
CA HIS A 786 -30.22 -13.08 -9.59
C HIS A 786 -30.34 -11.96 -10.64
N LEU A 787 -29.23 -11.51 -11.23
CA LEU A 787 -29.25 -10.51 -12.31
C LEU A 787 -29.94 -11.03 -13.58
N GLU A 788 -29.70 -12.28 -13.96
CA GLU A 788 -30.39 -12.92 -15.08
C GLU A 788 -31.89 -13.03 -14.84
N TYR A 789 -32.29 -13.35 -13.60
CA TYR A 789 -33.69 -13.33 -13.20
C TYR A 789 -34.32 -11.92 -13.29
N VAL A 790 -33.59 -10.89 -12.84
CA VAL A 790 -34.03 -9.48 -12.94
C VAL A 790 -34.21 -9.03 -14.39
N LEU A 791 -33.33 -9.47 -15.29
CA LEU A 791 -33.42 -9.21 -16.73
C LEU A 791 -34.66 -9.87 -17.33
N GLN A 792 -34.92 -11.15 -17.01
CA GLN A 792 -36.11 -11.86 -17.46
C GLN A 792 -37.42 -11.19 -17.01
N LEU A 793 -37.46 -10.70 -15.76
CA LEU A 793 -38.62 -9.94 -15.26
C LEU A 793 -38.88 -8.68 -16.10
N HIS A 794 -37.83 -7.92 -16.40
CA HIS A 794 -37.96 -6.71 -17.21
C HIS A 794 -38.36 -7.03 -18.66
N GLU A 795 -37.78 -8.06 -19.28
CA GLU A 795 -38.15 -8.48 -20.64
C GLU A 795 -39.58 -9.01 -20.74
N ALA A 796 -40.09 -9.68 -19.70
CA ALA A 796 -41.49 -10.07 -19.62
C ALA A 796 -42.39 -8.82 -19.55
N TRP A 797 -42.06 -7.86 -18.68
CA TRP A 797 -42.80 -6.59 -18.54
C TRP A 797 -42.84 -5.78 -19.85
N MET A 798 -41.70 -5.66 -20.55
CA MET A 798 -41.62 -4.98 -21.85
C MET A 798 -42.53 -5.64 -22.90
N ARG A 799 -42.59 -6.98 -22.92
CA ARG A 799 -43.47 -7.72 -23.84
C ARG A 799 -44.94 -7.45 -23.56
N THR A 800 -45.35 -7.46 -22.29
CA THR A 800 -46.74 -7.16 -21.87
C THR A 800 -47.14 -5.74 -22.26
N ASN A 801 -46.30 -4.74 -21.97
CA ASN A 801 -46.59 -3.35 -22.33
C ASN A 801 -46.65 -3.14 -23.85
N ALA A 802 -45.79 -3.83 -24.62
CA ALA A 802 -45.85 -3.80 -26.08
C ALA A 802 -47.14 -4.42 -26.62
N THR A 803 -47.66 -5.48 -25.98
CA THR A 803 -48.95 -6.09 -26.35
C THR A 803 -50.13 -5.20 -26.01
N GLU A 804 -50.15 -4.58 -24.82
CA GLU A 804 -51.20 -3.63 -24.43
C GLU A 804 -51.23 -2.37 -25.32
N THR A 805 -50.06 -1.84 -25.70
CA THR A 805 -49.96 -0.71 -26.63
C THR A 805 -50.42 -1.08 -28.04
N SER A 806 -50.17 -2.33 -28.47
CA SER A 806 -50.65 -2.84 -29.77
C SER A 806 -52.17 -3.07 -29.79
N ILE A 807 -52.76 -3.52 -28.67
CA ILE A 807 -54.22 -3.72 -28.54
C ILE A 807 -54.94 -2.37 -28.45
N THR A 808 -54.35 -1.41 -27.75
CA THR A 808 -54.91 -0.04 -27.62
C THR A 808 -54.83 0.72 -28.94
N SER A 809 -53.75 0.53 -29.72
CA SER A 809 -53.63 1.15 -31.05
C SER A 809 -54.53 0.48 -32.10
N SER A 810 -54.79 -0.84 -32.01
CA SER A 810 -55.78 -1.51 -32.87
C SER A 810 -57.22 -1.10 -32.52
N GLN A 811 -57.56 -0.97 -31.23
CA GLN A 811 -58.86 -0.46 -30.78
C GLN A 811 -59.06 1.02 -31.14
N ALA A 812 -58.01 1.85 -31.04
CA ALA A 812 -58.06 3.24 -31.47
C ALA A 812 -58.18 3.39 -33.00
N LEU A 813 -57.62 2.46 -33.78
CA LEU A 813 -57.84 2.40 -35.23
C LEU A 813 -59.27 1.98 -35.57
N GLU A 814 -59.82 0.95 -34.91
CA GLU A 814 -61.22 0.53 -35.09
C GLU A 814 -62.21 1.66 -34.72
N ASP A 815 -61.96 2.37 -33.62
CA ASP A 815 -62.76 3.53 -33.21
C ASP A 815 -62.65 4.71 -34.20
N LEU A 816 -61.49 4.88 -34.85
CA LEU A 816 -61.29 5.90 -35.88
C LEU A 816 -62.01 5.52 -37.18
N GLU A 817 -61.95 4.24 -37.58
CA GLU A 817 -62.67 3.72 -38.75
C GLU A 817 -64.19 3.77 -38.58
N LEU A 818 -64.69 3.49 -37.37
CA LEU A 818 -66.11 3.65 -37.02
C LEU A 818 -66.57 5.11 -37.07
N ARG A 819 -65.74 6.06 -36.60
CA ARG A 819 -66.05 7.50 -36.68
C ARG A 819 -66.01 8.05 -38.11
N VAL A 820 -65.09 7.55 -38.95
CA VAL A 820 -65.03 7.90 -40.38
C VAL A 820 -66.22 7.32 -41.15
N ALA A 821 -66.71 6.13 -40.77
CA ALA A 821 -67.92 5.54 -41.35
C ALA A 821 -69.21 6.30 -40.94
N GLU A 822 -69.29 6.81 -39.71
CA GLU A 822 -70.41 7.66 -39.26
C GLU A 822 -70.40 9.06 -39.90
N ASP A 823 -69.24 9.66 -40.15
CA ASP A 823 -69.12 10.96 -40.83
C ASP A 823 -69.41 10.87 -42.34
N ALA A 824 -69.17 9.72 -42.97
CA ALA A 824 -69.52 9.48 -44.38
C ALA A 824 -71.03 9.40 -44.64
N GLN A 825 -71.85 9.19 -43.60
CA GLN A 825 -73.32 9.19 -43.68
C GLN A 825 -73.95 10.56 -43.39
N ARG A 826 -73.16 11.57 -43.00
CA ARG A 826 -73.63 12.92 -42.67
C ARG A 826 -72.95 14.02 -43.49
N ARG A 827 -73.12 14.03 -44.82
CA ARG A 827 -73.08 15.29 -45.57
C ARG A 827 -74.17 15.36 -46.65
N PRO A 828 -75.04 16.39 -46.63
CA PRO A 828 -75.91 16.72 -47.74
C PRO A 828 -75.19 17.57 -48.80
N SER A 829 -75.65 17.40 -50.02
CA SER A 829 -75.28 18.12 -51.25
C SER A 829 -75.44 19.64 -51.17
N SER A 830 -74.45 20.39 -51.63
CA SER A 830 -74.65 21.59 -52.46
C SER A 830 -73.33 22.03 -53.13
N MET A 831 -73.49 22.40 -54.40
CA MET A 831 -72.58 23.09 -55.32
C MET A 831 -72.19 24.48 -54.75
N ASP A 832 -71.12 25.18 -55.15
CA ASP A 832 -70.72 25.59 -56.50
C ASP A 832 -69.28 26.18 -56.53
N GLU A 833 -68.79 26.35 -57.76
CA GLU A 833 -67.66 27.13 -58.34
C GLU A 833 -67.07 28.29 -57.48
N ASP A 834 -65.79 28.69 -57.54
CA ASP A 834 -65.04 29.05 -58.75
C ASP A 834 -63.54 29.37 -58.46
N THR A 835 -62.68 29.14 -59.47
CA THR A 835 -61.37 29.74 -59.84
C THR A 835 -60.35 30.32 -58.81
N VAL A 836 -59.06 29.90 -58.93
CA VAL A 836 -57.93 30.70 -59.50
C VAL A 836 -56.62 29.87 -59.54
N ARG A 837 -55.88 30.07 -60.64
CA ARG A 837 -54.66 29.42 -61.15
C ARG A 837 -53.34 29.64 -60.37
N PRO A 838 -52.27 28.87 -60.68
CA PRO A 838 -51.03 28.78 -59.91
C PRO A 838 -49.94 29.76 -60.36
N ARG A 839 -48.93 29.99 -59.50
CA ARG A 839 -47.63 30.56 -59.89
C ARG A 839 -46.46 29.68 -59.45
N HIS A 840 -45.58 29.48 -60.41
CA HIS A 840 -44.27 28.84 -60.36
C HIS A 840 -43.25 29.59 -59.50
N GLU A 841 -42.32 28.78 -58.98
CA GLU A 841 -40.87 28.96 -58.82
C GLU A 841 -40.27 30.09 -57.95
N GLY A 842 -39.29 29.64 -57.14
CA GLY A 842 -38.40 30.41 -56.28
C GLY A 842 -37.75 29.49 -55.26
#